data_AF-A0A2H4SWK0-F1
#
_entry.id   AF-A0A2H4SWK0-F1
#
_cell.length_a   1.000
_cell.length_b   1.000
_cell.length_c   1.000
_cell.angle_alpha   90.00
_cell.angle_beta   90.00
_cell.angle_gamma   90.00
#
_symmetry.space_group_name_H-M   'P 1'
#
loop_
_entity.id
_entity.type
_entity.pdbx_description
1 polymer ?
#
loop_
_entity_poly.entity_id
_entity_poly.type
_entity_poly.pdbx_seq_one_letter_code
_entity_poly.pdbx_strand_id
1 'polypeptide(L)'
;MSMQAPSSTRCFTTTVMNLADRRAPKPAPRVNPLIGGIQPKPQEPATATATKPNAQSTLTPPPPPPPKSAPLAAKPSPSSTSTYSATSKALPFELDVTSILSTKAAEYGRSLQQEDPLTRPRVRAAATTGRTIFVRAAQPGPNSAPTVRSALAMLGRLVTTQHIKNKYHSQKAHERPGLKRKRLASERWRARFKGGFCAAYARVHELRKQGLLGASQALEVTILADTNRDGKIDTTGKSDYTGKNTWTESSGALFLANIGDSNRRCSSLITTDENDKTNPDYNLCNDASGDVQRNPKYLAPVLTLPSPELSDTATGSIVVDKVAASKVRVFLKDGADWAYVASNYTFTAGQLRKGLDLGVDAREVRTTAWDGKATLQFSVKDKGAEATDSVALRVAPVLTHHHVQPAEQVLVSMYQSSRLSPDKLQEKFVQDLTKLSLQAGVKQPFVTVNSSDHWTQDFFEPGYTTIPGPEGPVVLRIMIASAQNESRRIVSHRWLFREMRSDTVGAVQHRTYGTTTDSTGNLETVPPYTLNGKSYPAGRAIMGSHFGKKPEMVKFLKAQEVQAPVGIDTTWLMVGHTDEFMQFLPANNKRGWVMMVDDPLAGLEILQQAQKQGHGKVRAISRPKMPSDGSYCVPTNSIDDFLNLANFTEVQKYCDKNIKANIDILKNETGLTDSEIIRVPALFYTSENPTACRDSKAQAVPAAGAANEGIYAQGYRQRPYVNVLEAGGGGKGPDGLARRQADDTWQVAALYPGCINGVVLSNTQYAAPNPWGPVVDGKDILASAVNAAYAKANFTVHYMDDFFTHHVESGEVHCGSNVIRGTTAKWW
;
A
#
# COMPACT_ATOMS: atom_id res chain seq x y z
N MET A 1 55.32 -26.93 58.69
CA MET A 1 54.65 -25.81 59.39
C MET A 1 53.61 -25.26 58.41
N SER A 2 52.30 -25.12 58.71
CA SER A 2 51.63 -24.47 59.86
C SER A 2 51.83 -22.94 59.82
N MET A 3 50.81 -22.05 59.79
CA MET A 3 49.32 -22.16 59.78
C MET A 3 48.76 -20.80 59.23
N GLN A 4 47.46 -20.47 58.99
CA GLN A 4 46.15 -21.10 59.26
C GLN A 4 45.08 -20.67 58.19
N ALA A 5 43.79 -20.64 58.54
CA ALA A 5 42.60 -20.10 57.83
C ALA A 5 41.59 -19.61 58.93
N PRO A 6 40.26 -19.37 58.76
CA PRO A 6 39.33 -19.30 57.59
C PRO A 6 38.67 -17.89 57.43
N SER A 7 37.90 -17.49 56.39
CA SER A 7 36.98 -18.08 55.40
C SER A 7 35.48 -18.13 55.77
N SER A 8 34.59 -17.64 54.88
CA SER A 8 33.33 -18.33 54.56
C SER A 8 32.67 -17.81 53.27
N THR A 9 32.25 -18.72 52.39
CA THR A 9 31.37 -18.50 51.23
C THR A 9 30.27 -19.55 51.23
N ARG A 10 29.06 -19.22 50.74
CA ARG A 10 27.98 -20.14 50.30
C ARG A 10 27.05 -19.35 49.37
N CYS A 11 26.59 -19.83 48.20
CA CYS A 11 25.94 -21.10 47.85
C CYS A 11 24.51 -21.24 48.39
N PHE A 12 23.52 -21.13 47.50
CA PHE A 12 22.14 -21.54 47.76
C PHE A 12 21.97 -23.04 47.47
N THR A 13 21.45 -23.78 48.44
CA THR A 13 21.03 -25.19 48.33
C THR A 13 19.71 -25.38 49.06
N THR A 14 19.04 -26.52 48.83
CA THR A 14 17.61 -26.70 49.10
C THR A 14 17.29 -27.55 50.34
N THR A 15 16.07 -27.32 50.86
CA THR A 15 15.19 -28.26 51.60
C THR A 15 15.31 -28.40 53.14
N VAL A 16 14.13 -28.34 53.80
CA VAL A 16 13.74 -28.79 55.18
C VAL A 16 14.51 -28.24 56.43
N MET A 17 13.93 -28.13 57.64
CA MET A 17 12.59 -28.52 58.17
C MET A 17 12.08 -27.57 59.30
N ASN A 18 10.81 -27.17 59.24
CA ASN A 18 9.77 -27.32 60.29
C ASN A 18 10.08 -27.09 61.81
N LEU A 19 9.52 -26.05 62.46
CA LEU A 19 8.59 -26.18 63.62
C LEU A 19 7.93 -24.86 64.14
N ALA A 20 6.70 -25.00 64.66
CA ALA A 20 6.02 -24.35 65.81
C ALA A 20 6.02 -22.82 66.11
N ASP A 21 4.79 -22.32 66.35
CA ASP A 21 4.30 -21.28 67.29
C ASP A 21 5.12 -20.04 67.70
N ARG A 22 4.48 -18.86 67.51
CA ARG A 22 3.96 -18.03 68.64
C ARG A 22 2.93 -16.99 68.15
N ARG A 23 1.87 -16.77 68.94
CA ARG A 23 0.86 -15.72 68.72
C ARG A 23 1.22 -14.42 69.45
N ALA A 24 0.90 -13.28 68.84
CA ALA A 24 0.81 -11.96 69.48
C ALA A 24 -0.67 -11.45 69.41
N PRO A 25 -1.11 -10.54 70.29
CA PRO A 25 -2.54 -10.30 70.55
C PRO A 25 -3.27 -9.42 69.52
N LYS A 26 -4.60 -9.53 69.48
CA LYS A 26 -5.49 -8.69 68.66
C LYS A 26 -5.80 -7.36 69.34
N PRO A 27 -5.71 -6.22 68.63
CA PRO A 27 -6.35 -4.95 69.05
C PRO A 27 -7.89 -5.03 69.05
N ALA A 28 -8.53 -4.14 69.81
CA ALA A 28 -9.97 -4.12 70.05
C ALA A 28 -10.83 -3.73 68.82
N PRO A 29 -12.10 -4.16 68.73
CA PRO A 29 -12.99 -3.84 67.61
C PRO A 29 -13.45 -2.37 67.64
N ARG A 30 -13.38 -1.68 66.49
CA ARG A 30 -14.06 -0.39 66.29
C ARG A 30 -15.52 -0.62 65.86
N VAL A 31 -16.46 -0.01 66.59
CA VAL A 31 -17.90 -0.07 66.30
C VAL A 31 -18.27 0.91 65.18
N ASN A 32 -19.29 0.57 64.39
CA ASN A 32 -19.80 1.41 63.29
C ASN A 32 -20.97 2.30 63.80
N PRO A 33 -20.94 3.65 63.65
CA PRO A 33 -21.91 4.56 64.29
C PRO A 33 -23.38 4.52 63.81
N LEU A 34 -23.79 3.51 63.04
CA LEU A 34 -25.11 3.46 62.37
C LEU A 34 -25.99 2.27 62.77
N ILE A 35 -25.64 1.52 63.80
CA ILE A 35 -26.51 0.49 64.41
C ILE A 35 -26.40 0.60 65.94
N GLY A 36 -27.55 0.79 66.61
CA GLY A 36 -27.66 0.76 68.07
C GLY A 36 -27.36 -0.64 68.63
N GLY A 37 -26.77 -0.69 69.82
CA GLY A 37 -26.11 -1.91 70.30
C GLY A 37 -27.04 -3.01 70.83
N ILE A 38 -26.65 -4.26 70.58
CA ILE A 38 -26.94 -5.43 71.44
C ILE A 38 -25.62 -6.19 71.61
N GLN A 39 -25.26 -6.57 72.84
CA GLN A 39 -24.07 -7.39 73.12
C GLN A 39 -24.40 -8.90 73.01
N PRO A 40 -23.49 -9.75 72.48
CA PRO A 40 -23.65 -11.19 72.50
C PRO A 40 -23.34 -11.81 73.88
N LYS A 41 -24.06 -12.88 74.23
CA LYS A 41 -23.77 -13.72 75.42
C LYS A 41 -22.56 -14.65 75.19
N PRO A 42 -21.93 -15.21 76.26
CA PRO A 42 -20.77 -16.10 76.14
C PRO A 42 -21.03 -17.44 75.42
N GLN A 43 -19.95 -18.15 75.14
CA GLN A 43 -19.88 -19.41 74.40
C GLN A 43 -19.30 -20.53 75.30
N GLU A 44 -19.90 -21.71 75.27
CA GLU A 44 -19.34 -22.94 75.89
C GLU A 44 -18.71 -23.91 74.85
N PRO A 45 -17.84 -24.85 75.28
CA PRO A 45 -16.91 -25.54 74.40
C PRO A 45 -17.38 -26.93 73.93
N ALA A 46 -16.59 -27.57 73.06
CA ALA A 46 -16.91 -28.86 72.44
C ALA A 46 -16.12 -30.05 73.02
N THR A 47 -16.72 -31.24 72.91
CA THR A 47 -16.12 -32.59 73.02
C THR A 47 -16.20 -33.25 71.61
N ALA A 48 -15.25 -34.05 71.10
CA ALA A 48 -14.67 -35.32 71.60
C ALA A 48 -15.77 -36.41 71.75
N THR A 49 -15.66 -37.67 71.28
CA THR A 49 -14.60 -38.48 70.60
C THR A 49 -15.28 -39.78 70.04
N ALA A 50 -14.75 -40.72 69.24
CA ALA A 50 -13.45 -41.01 68.57
C ALA A 50 -13.67 -42.05 67.40
N THR A 51 -12.60 -42.77 67.00
CA THR A 51 -12.55 -44.16 66.44
C THR A 51 -12.99 -44.51 64.99
N LYS A 52 -12.12 -45.29 64.34
CA LYS A 52 -12.25 -46.15 63.13
C LYS A 52 -12.84 -47.54 63.55
N PRO A 53 -13.37 -48.44 62.67
CA PRO A 53 -12.63 -49.00 61.53
C PRO A 53 -13.43 -49.51 60.30
N ASN A 54 -12.67 -50.23 59.45
CA ASN A 54 -12.96 -50.89 58.17
C ASN A 54 -14.26 -51.73 58.06
N ALA A 55 -14.81 -51.77 56.83
CA ALA A 55 -15.52 -52.94 56.29
C ALA A 55 -15.35 -52.98 54.75
N GLN A 56 -15.18 -54.18 54.18
CA GLN A 56 -15.24 -54.42 52.73
C GLN A 56 -16.64 -54.94 52.37
N SER A 57 -17.22 -54.51 51.25
CA SER A 57 -17.84 -55.43 50.27
C SER A 57 -18.28 -54.68 48.99
N THR A 58 -18.55 -55.46 47.94
CA THR A 58 -18.92 -55.06 46.58
C THR A 58 -20.33 -54.47 46.47
N LEU A 59 -20.49 -53.43 45.64
CA LEU A 59 -21.71 -53.21 44.83
C LEU A 59 -21.32 -52.72 43.43
N THR A 60 -22.10 -53.14 42.43
CA THR A 60 -21.91 -52.80 41.01
C THR A 60 -22.35 -51.36 40.69
N PRO A 61 -21.84 -50.75 39.60
CA PRO A 61 -22.31 -49.44 39.15
C PRO A 61 -23.77 -49.54 38.65
N PRO A 62 -24.64 -48.58 38.97
CA PRO A 62 -26.00 -48.54 38.43
C PRO A 62 -25.98 -48.20 36.93
N PRO A 63 -26.95 -48.70 36.14
CA PRO A 63 -27.06 -48.40 34.72
C PRO A 63 -27.34 -46.89 34.47
N PRO A 64 -26.98 -46.36 33.29
CA PRO A 64 -27.28 -44.97 32.94
C PRO A 64 -28.80 -44.73 32.88
N PRO A 65 -29.28 -43.51 33.23
CA PRO A 65 -30.71 -43.19 33.16
C PRO A 65 -31.21 -43.23 31.71
N PRO A 66 -32.44 -43.72 31.46
CA PRO A 66 -32.97 -43.89 30.11
C PRO A 66 -33.21 -42.54 29.41
N PRO A 67 -33.15 -42.50 28.06
CA PRO A 67 -33.50 -41.30 27.29
C PRO A 67 -34.98 -40.95 27.53
N LYS A 68 -35.26 -39.64 27.71
CA LYS A 68 -36.64 -39.17 27.84
C LYS A 68 -37.36 -39.27 26.49
N SER A 69 -38.46 -40.02 26.47
CA SER A 69 -39.33 -40.17 25.31
C SER A 69 -40.02 -38.86 24.94
N ALA A 70 -40.16 -38.62 23.63
CA ALA A 70 -41.00 -37.55 23.10
C ALA A 70 -42.44 -38.08 22.87
N PRO A 71 -43.49 -37.39 23.36
CA PRO A 71 -44.87 -37.71 22.99
C PRO A 71 -45.16 -37.41 21.51
N LEU A 72 -46.03 -38.22 20.92
CA LEU A 72 -46.47 -38.12 19.52
C LEU A 72 -47.59 -37.08 19.31
N ALA A 73 -47.87 -36.79 18.03
CA ALA A 73 -48.73 -35.68 17.60
C ALA A 73 -50.25 -35.91 17.82
N ALA A 74 -50.98 -34.78 17.89
CA ALA A 74 -52.42 -34.71 17.68
C ALA A 74 -52.74 -33.93 16.38
N LYS A 75 -53.91 -34.17 15.78
CA LYS A 75 -54.35 -33.59 14.48
C LYS A 75 -55.45 -32.50 14.65
N PRO A 76 -55.75 -31.68 13.60
CA PRO A 76 -56.11 -30.27 13.78
C PRO A 76 -57.54 -29.85 13.36
N SER A 77 -57.95 -28.63 13.74
CA SER A 77 -58.78 -27.63 12.99
C SER A 77 -59.10 -26.41 13.89
N PRO A 78 -59.52 -25.24 13.36
CA PRO A 78 -58.98 -24.50 12.21
C PRO A 78 -58.78 -22.97 12.45
N SER A 79 -58.13 -22.30 11.49
CA SER A 79 -58.15 -20.84 11.19
C SER A 79 -57.95 -19.77 12.29
N SER A 80 -56.80 -19.09 12.24
CA SER A 80 -56.75 -17.70 11.71
C SER A 80 -55.32 -17.36 11.26
N THR A 81 -55.17 -16.48 10.28
CA THR A 81 -53.90 -16.23 9.56
C THR A 81 -53.10 -15.05 10.11
N SER A 82 -51.84 -15.29 10.46
CA SER A 82 -50.76 -14.34 10.22
C SER A 82 -49.41 -15.06 10.09
N THR A 83 -48.62 -14.69 9.09
CA THR A 83 -47.36 -15.35 8.72
C THR A 83 -46.16 -14.54 9.19
N TYR A 84 -45.26 -15.15 9.94
CA TYR A 84 -43.89 -14.65 10.08
C TYR A 84 -42.88 -15.78 9.88
N SER A 85 -41.94 -15.58 8.95
CA SER A 85 -40.85 -16.51 8.65
C SER A 85 -39.57 -15.70 8.48
N ALA A 86 -38.49 -16.13 9.12
CA ALA A 86 -37.23 -15.38 9.19
C ALA A 86 -36.38 -15.43 7.89
N THR A 87 -37.01 -15.67 6.73
CA THR A 87 -36.34 -15.87 5.42
C THR A 87 -36.98 -15.13 4.25
N SER A 88 -38.05 -14.35 4.44
CA SER A 88 -38.69 -13.59 3.37
C SER A 88 -37.90 -12.34 2.98
N LYS A 89 -37.22 -12.36 1.83
CA LYS A 89 -36.53 -11.20 1.23
C LYS A 89 -37.50 -10.19 0.61
N ALA A 90 -38.30 -9.49 1.41
CA ALA A 90 -39.19 -8.44 0.93
C ALA A 90 -39.35 -7.28 1.93
N LEU A 91 -39.34 -6.05 1.39
CA LEU A 91 -39.53 -4.74 2.04
C LEU A 91 -38.39 -4.27 2.99
N PRO A 92 -38.00 -2.97 2.91
CA PRO A 92 -37.05 -2.36 3.84
C PRO A 92 -37.74 -1.95 5.15
N PHE A 93 -37.09 -2.22 6.28
CA PHE A 93 -37.57 -1.85 7.61
C PHE A 93 -36.43 -1.19 8.40
N GLU A 94 -36.35 0.13 8.31
CA GLU A 94 -35.40 0.94 9.08
C GLU A 94 -36.03 1.30 10.43
N LEU A 95 -35.73 0.49 11.45
CA LEU A 95 -36.28 0.65 12.79
C LEU A 95 -35.50 1.72 13.56
N ASP A 96 -35.79 3.01 13.31
CA ASP A 96 -35.19 4.09 14.12
C ASP A 96 -35.74 4.10 15.55
N VAL A 97 -35.05 3.39 16.43
CA VAL A 97 -35.27 3.37 17.88
C VAL A 97 -35.23 4.78 18.47
N THR A 98 -34.49 5.71 17.87
CA THR A 98 -34.35 7.10 18.34
C THR A 98 -35.68 7.86 18.23
N SER A 99 -36.35 7.80 17.07
CA SER A 99 -37.69 8.39 16.85
C SER A 99 -38.74 7.78 17.78
N ILE A 100 -38.69 6.47 18.04
CA ILE A 100 -39.65 5.78 18.91
C ILE A 100 -39.46 6.23 20.37
N LEU A 101 -38.21 6.35 20.83
CA LEU A 101 -37.89 6.83 22.17
C LEU A 101 -38.23 8.32 22.34
N SER A 102 -37.94 9.17 21.35
CA SER A 102 -38.27 10.60 21.41
C SER A 102 -39.78 10.84 21.38
N THR A 103 -40.52 10.10 20.55
CA THR A 103 -41.98 10.21 20.44
C THR A 103 -42.65 9.80 21.75
N LYS A 104 -42.31 8.63 22.31
CA LYS A 104 -42.88 8.18 23.60
C LYS A 104 -42.49 9.06 24.78
N ALA A 105 -41.28 9.64 24.77
CA ALA A 105 -40.89 10.64 25.77
C ALA A 105 -41.70 11.94 25.64
N ALA A 106 -42.00 12.39 24.41
CA ALA A 106 -42.82 13.57 24.14
C ALA A 106 -44.33 13.34 24.41
N GLU A 107 -44.82 12.11 24.28
CA GLU A 107 -46.18 11.71 24.69
C GLU A 107 -46.30 11.69 26.22
N TYR A 108 -45.39 11.01 26.92
CA TYR A 108 -45.37 11.00 28.39
C TYR A 108 -45.19 12.41 28.98
N GLY A 109 -44.35 13.23 28.32
CA GLY A 109 -44.17 14.65 28.65
C GLY A 109 -45.37 15.54 28.32
N ARG A 110 -46.41 15.04 27.63
CA ARG A 110 -47.69 15.73 27.41
C ARG A 110 -48.79 15.21 28.36
N SER A 111 -48.80 13.92 28.69
CA SER A 111 -49.76 13.33 29.63
C SER A 111 -49.65 13.83 31.08
N LEU A 112 -48.58 14.57 31.43
CA LEU A 112 -48.35 15.12 32.76
C LEU A 112 -48.96 16.52 33.01
N GLN A 113 -49.61 17.14 32.01
CA GLN A 113 -50.31 18.45 32.12
C GLN A 113 -49.55 19.56 32.88
N GLN A 114 -48.22 19.62 32.72
CA GLN A 114 -47.36 20.61 33.38
C GLN A 114 -46.49 21.30 32.33
N GLU A 115 -46.87 22.52 31.92
CA GLU A 115 -46.30 23.18 30.74
C GLU A 115 -44.90 23.75 30.95
N ASP A 116 -44.56 24.20 32.17
CA ASP A 116 -43.21 24.68 32.49
C ASP A 116 -42.19 23.51 32.56
N PRO A 117 -41.16 23.47 31.70
CA PRO A 117 -40.14 22.42 31.73
C PRO A 117 -39.15 22.53 32.90
N LEU A 118 -39.14 23.63 33.68
CA LEU A 118 -38.26 23.81 34.83
C LEU A 118 -38.79 23.12 36.10
N THR A 119 -40.11 23.05 36.28
CA THR A 119 -40.76 22.42 37.45
C THR A 119 -40.99 20.91 37.32
N ARG A 120 -40.81 20.32 36.12
CA ARG A 120 -40.99 18.88 35.87
C ARG A 120 -40.04 18.00 36.70
N PRO A 121 -40.52 16.92 37.36
CA PRO A 121 -39.66 15.99 38.09
C PRO A 121 -38.54 15.38 37.23
N ARG A 122 -37.28 15.56 37.62
CA ARG A 122 -36.11 15.08 36.86
C ARG A 122 -35.84 13.58 37.06
N VAL A 123 -36.73 12.75 36.54
CA VAL A 123 -36.53 11.29 36.43
C VAL A 123 -35.36 11.01 35.47
N ARG A 124 -34.24 10.51 35.99
CA ARG A 124 -33.09 10.07 35.19
C ARG A 124 -32.82 8.59 35.41
N ALA A 125 -33.20 7.77 34.44
CA ALA A 125 -32.88 6.33 34.41
C ALA A 125 -31.56 6.00 33.67
N ALA A 126 -30.81 7.03 33.22
CA ALA A 126 -29.53 6.87 32.53
C ALA A 126 -28.34 7.07 33.47
N ALA A 127 -27.33 6.20 33.35
CA ALA A 127 -26.05 6.37 34.05
C ALA A 127 -25.32 7.62 33.52
N THR A 128 -24.96 8.54 34.42
CA THR A 128 -24.30 9.80 34.04
C THR A 128 -22.80 9.59 33.82
N THR A 129 -22.40 9.50 32.55
CA THR A 129 -21.00 9.48 32.12
C THR A 129 -20.36 10.87 32.22
N GLY A 130 -19.83 11.18 33.42
CA GLY A 130 -19.02 12.37 33.67
C GLY A 130 -19.75 13.58 34.27
N ARG A 131 -19.00 14.68 34.46
CA ARG A 131 -19.51 15.98 34.94
C ARG A 131 -19.03 17.09 33.99
N THR A 132 -19.96 17.88 33.50
CA THR A 132 -19.69 19.05 32.65
C THR A 132 -19.59 20.32 33.51
N ILE A 133 -18.60 21.18 33.22
CA ILE A 133 -18.53 22.55 33.73
C ILE A 133 -18.58 23.49 32.53
N PHE A 134 -19.44 24.50 32.59
CA PHE A 134 -19.67 25.42 31.48
C PHE A 134 -18.74 26.62 31.57
N VAL A 135 -17.97 26.89 30.52
CA VAL A 135 -17.17 28.13 30.43
C VAL A 135 -18.09 29.27 30.01
N ARG A 136 -18.26 30.28 30.86
CA ARG A 136 -19.12 31.46 30.62
C ARG A 136 -18.53 32.69 31.32
N ALA A 137 -18.30 33.76 30.56
CA ALA A 137 -17.53 34.92 31.04
C ALA A 137 -18.20 35.73 32.17
N ALA A 138 -19.53 35.75 32.22
CA ALA A 138 -20.30 36.48 33.24
C ALA A 138 -20.95 35.53 34.26
N GLN A 139 -20.86 35.89 35.54
CA GLN A 139 -21.46 35.23 36.71
C GLN A 139 -21.14 33.72 36.87
N PRO A 140 -20.06 33.36 37.62
CA PRO A 140 -19.71 31.98 37.91
C PRO A 140 -20.68 31.34 38.92
N GLY A 141 -21.50 30.39 38.46
CA GLY A 141 -22.35 29.55 39.30
C GLY A 141 -21.64 28.26 39.73
N PRO A 142 -22.29 27.40 40.53
CA PRO A 142 -21.67 26.20 41.11
C PRO A 142 -21.22 25.12 40.12
N ASN A 143 -21.50 25.26 38.82
CA ASN A 143 -20.97 24.42 37.73
C ASN A 143 -20.56 25.26 36.50
N SER A 144 -20.19 26.53 36.66
CA SER A 144 -19.65 27.37 35.58
C SER A 144 -18.47 28.22 36.02
N ALA A 145 -17.59 28.57 35.10
CA ALA A 145 -16.37 29.32 35.38
C ALA A 145 -15.99 30.25 34.21
N PRO A 146 -15.33 31.41 34.47
CA PRO A 146 -15.09 32.43 33.44
C PRO A 146 -14.07 32.03 32.37
N THR A 147 -13.13 31.14 32.69
CA THR A 147 -12.06 30.68 31.76
C THR A 147 -11.86 29.17 31.81
N VAL A 148 -11.34 28.58 30.73
CA VAL A 148 -11.02 27.13 30.66
C VAL A 148 -10.10 26.69 31.82
N ARG A 149 -9.08 27.49 32.15
CA ARG A 149 -8.17 27.21 33.29
C ARG A 149 -8.92 27.17 34.62
N SER A 150 -9.85 28.11 34.84
CA SER A 150 -10.70 28.12 36.05
C SER A 150 -11.73 26.98 36.07
N ALA A 151 -12.25 26.55 34.92
CA ALA A 151 -13.15 25.40 34.80
C ALA A 151 -12.45 24.08 35.15
N LEU A 152 -11.22 23.86 34.67
CA LEU A 152 -10.41 22.69 35.03
C LEU A 152 -10.08 22.69 36.53
N ALA A 153 -9.73 23.84 37.11
CA ALA A 153 -9.50 23.98 38.56
C ALA A 153 -10.77 23.82 39.42
N MET A 154 -11.96 24.11 38.87
CA MET A 154 -13.24 23.82 39.50
C MET A 154 -13.58 22.32 39.40
N LEU A 155 -13.32 21.68 38.25
CA LEU A 155 -13.55 20.24 38.05
C LEU A 155 -12.67 19.40 38.99
N GLY A 156 -11.38 19.72 39.08
CA GLY A 156 -10.45 19.08 40.02
C GLY A 156 -10.87 19.22 41.49
N ARG A 157 -11.42 20.40 41.87
CA ARG A 157 -12.03 20.59 43.18
C ARG A 157 -13.28 19.72 43.37
N LEU A 158 -14.25 19.74 42.44
CA LEU A 158 -15.47 18.93 42.56
C LEU A 158 -15.19 17.42 42.66
N VAL A 159 -14.22 16.89 41.91
CA VAL A 159 -13.79 15.48 42.00
C VAL A 159 -13.23 15.15 43.40
N THR A 160 -12.45 16.05 43.97
CA THR A 160 -11.81 15.92 45.29
C THR A 160 -12.83 16.06 46.44
N THR A 161 -13.60 17.15 46.48
CA THR A 161 -14.59 17.44 47.55
C THR A 161 -15.71 16.42 47.60
N GLN A 162 -16.10 15.83 46.46
CA GLN A 162 -17.09 14.75 46.42
C GLN A 162 -16.48 13.37 46.70
N HIS A 163 -15.16 13.30 46.94
CA HIS A 163 -14.39 12.08 47.20
C HIS A 163 -14.60 10.97 46.15
N ILE A 164 -14.67 11.32 44.86
CA ILE A 164 -15.10 10.37 43.81
C ILE A 164 -14.16 9.15 43.74
N LYS A 165 -12.84 9.35 43.83
CA LYS A 165 -11.85 8.26 43.87
C LYS A 165 -12.08 7.32 45.07
N ASN A 166 -12.35 7.87 46.26
CA ASN A 166 -12.61 7.07 47.46
C ASN A 166 -13.96 6.36 47.35
N LYS A 167 -15.00 7.00 46.79
CA LYS A 167 -16.32 6.38 46.55
C LYS A 167 -16.25 5.22 45.56
N TYR A 168 -15.43 5.34 44.51
CA TYR A 168 -15.15 4.24 43.59
C TYR A 168 -14.49 3.05 44.32
N HIS A 169 -13.42 3.29 45.08
CA HIS A 169 -12.76 2.22 45.85
C HIS A 169 -13.57 1.71 47.07
N SER A 170 -14.54 2.49 47.57
CA SER A 170 -15.43 2.09 48.67
C SER A 170 -16.72 1.39 48.23
N GLN A 171 -16.94 1.20 46.93
CA GLN A 171 -18.02 0.36 46.40
C GLN A 171 -17.73 -1.13 46.70
N LYS A 172 -17.96 -1.53 47.96
CA LYS A 172 -18.04 -2.94 48.34
C LYS A 172 -19.25 -3.56 47.61
N ALA A 173 -19.00 -4.31 46.55
CA ALA A 173 -20.04 -5.03 45.82
C ALA A 173 -20.80 -5.97 46.75
N HIS A 174 -22.04 -5.62 47.10
CA HIS A 174 -22.91 -6.49 47.90
C HIS A 174 -23.38 -7.67 47.04
N GLU A 175 -22.62 -8.76 47.08
CA GLU A 175 -23.01 -10.02 46.48
C GLU A 175 -24.20 -10.62 47.25
N ARG A 176 -25.42 -10.45 46.72
CA ARG A 176 -26.67 -10.97 47.31
C ARG A 176 -26.50 -12.44 47.75
N PRO A 177 -27.00 -12.90 48.91
CA PRO A 177 -26.77 -14.26 49.41
C PRO A 177 -27.17 -15.42 48.47
N GLY A 178 -28.10 -15.19 47.54
CA GLY A 178 -28.41 -16.14 46.45
C GLY A 178 -27.35 -16.14 45.34
N LEU A 179 -26.83 -14.97 44.97
CA LEU A 179 -25.75 -14.83 44.00
C LEU A 179 -24.44 -15.40 44.55
N LYS A 180 -24.11 -15.12 45.82
CA LYS A 180 -22.97 -15.72 46.54
C LYS A 180 -23.05 -17.24 46.61
N ARG A 181 -24.24 -17.80 46.82
CA ARG A 181 -24.47 -19.25 46.73
C ARG A 181 -24.26 -19.77 45.30
N LYS A 182 -24.76 -19.08 44.26
CA LYS A 182 -24.50 -19.44 42.85
C LYS A 182 -23.02 -19.36 42.47
N ARG A 183 -22.29 -18.30 42.89
CA ARG A 183 -20.84 -18.17 42.63
C ARG A 183 -20.05 -19.23 43.37
N LEU A 184 -20.25 -19.41 44.68
CA LEU A 184 -19.55 -20.46 45.45
C LEU A 184 -19.89 -21.87 44.93
N ALA A 185 -21.10 -22.11 44.45
CA ALA A 185 -21.45 -23.36 43.77
C ALA A 185 -20.72 -23.49 42.42
N SER A 186 -20.64 -22.44 41.63
CA SER A 186 -19.90 -22.41 40.36
C SER A 186 -18.39 -22.57 40.57
N GLU A 187 -17.80 -21.97 41.60
CA GLU A 187 -16.38 -22.11 41.97
C GLU A 187 -16.08 -23.53 42.48
N ARG A 188 -16.92 -24.09 43.36
CA ARG A 188 -16.81 -25.49 43.79
C ARG A 188 -17.01 -26.46 42.62
N TRP A 189 -17.94 -26.17 41.71
CA TRP A 189 -18.14 -26.97 40.50
C TRP A 189 -16.94 -26.85 39.58
N ARG A 190 -16.39 -25.66 39.31
CA ARG A 190 -15.18 -25.45 38.51
C ARG A 190 -13.94 -26.12 39.12
N ALA A 191 -13.80 -26.11 40.44
CA ALA A 191 -12.72 -26.80 41.14
C ALA A 191 -12.85 -28.33 41.04
N ARG A 192 -14.05 -28.87 41.27
CA ARG A 192 -14.35 -30.31 41.09
C ARG A 192 -14.25 -30.75 39.64
N PHE A 193 -14.73 -29.93 38.70
CA PHE A 193 -14.63 -30.14 37.27
C PHE A 193 -13.17 -30.09 36.84
N LYS A 194 -12.36 -29.13 37.29
CA LYS A 194 -10.91 -29.12 37.02
C LYS A 194 -10.23 -30.37 37.60
N GLY A 195 -10.57 -30.79 38.81
CA GLY A 195 -10.07 -32.05 39.39
C GLY A 195 -10.45 -33.27 38.57
N GLY A 196 -11.74 -33.44 38.25
CA GLY A 196 -12.26 -34.54 37.45
C GLY A 196 -11.81 -34.52 35.99
N PHE A 197 -11.62 -33.33 35.40
CA PHE A 197 -11.08 -33.14 34.05
C PHE A 197 -9.58 -33.41 34.02
N CYS A 198 -8.81 -33.00 35.02
CA CYS A 198 -7.40 -33.38 35.14
C CYS A 198 -7.26 -34.89 35.40
N ALA A 199 -8.14 -35.51 36.18
CA ALA A 199 -8.17 -36.96 36.38
C ALA A 199 -8.60 -37.72 35.11
N ALA A 200 -9.61 -37.23 34.38
CA ALA A 200 -10.04 -37.79 33.11
C ALA A 200 -8.98 -37.59 32.02
N TYR A 201 -8.34 -36.43 31.94
CA TYR A 201 -7.22 -36.15 31.04
C TYR A 201 -6.00 -37.02 31.37
N ALA A 202 -5.66 -37.18 32.66
CA ALA A 202 -4.62 -38.10 33.09
C ALA A 202 -4.97 -39.55 32.73
N ARG A 203 -6.20 -40.00 32.96
CA ARG A 203 -6.66 -41.35 32.59
C ARG A 203 -6.74 -41.53 31.07
N VAL A 204 -7.07 -40.51 30.30
CA VAL A 204 -7.02 -40.52 28.82
C VAL A 204 -5.58 -40.54 28.33
N HIS A 205 -4.64 -39.86 28.99
CA HIS A 205 -3.21 -39.96 28.69
C HIS A 205 -2.59 -41.29 29.13
N GLU A 206 -3.08 -41.89 30.20
CA GLU A 206 -2.72 -43.23 30.67
C GLU A 206 -3.24 -44.29 29.69
N LEU A 207 -4.51 -44.22 29.30
CA LEU A 207 -5.12 -45.07 28.27
C LEU A 207 -4.49 -44.83 26.89
N ARG A 208 -4.07 -43.60 26.55
CA ARG A 208 -3.27 -43.31 25.35
C ARG A 208 -1.90 -43.97 25.42
N LYS A 209 -1.23 -43.99 26.57
CA LYS A 209 0.01 -44.75 26.78
C LYS A 209 -0.19 -46.27 26.72
N GLN A 210 -1.30 -46.78 27.27
CA GLN A 210 -1.63 -48.21 27.24
C GLN A 210 -2.07 -48.68 25.84
N GLY A 211 -2.78 -47.84 25.09
CA GLY A 211 -3.12 -48.07 23.68
C GLY A 211 -1.98 -47.82 22.69
N LEU A 212 -0.92 -47.11 23.08
CA LEU A 212 0.26 -46.85 22.23
C LEU A 212 1.10 -48.10 21.94
N LEU A 213 0.80 -49.25 22.55
CA LEU A 213 1.37 -50.55 22.18
C LEU A 213 0.60 -51.24 21.02
N GLY A 214 -0.44 -50.61 20.48
CA GLY A 214 -1.22 -51.12 19.34
C GLY A 214 -1.87 -50.05 18.47
N ALA A 215 -1.45 -48.79 18.60
CA ALA A 215 -1.95 -47.69 17.77
C ALA A 215 -1.20 -47.64 16.44
N SER A 216 -1.93 -47.75 15.33
CA SER A 216 -1.42 -47.31 14.03
C SER A 216 -0.99 -45.84 14.13
N GLN A 217 0.17 -45.48 13.58
CA GLN A 217 0.53 -44.07 13.41
C GLN A 217 -0.60 -43.36 12.66
N ALA A 218 -0.95 -42.15 13.12
CA ALA A 218 -1.82 -41.29 12.35
C ALA A 218 -1.13 -40.96 11.02
N LEU A 219 -1.89 -40.90 9.94
CA LEU A 219 -1.39 -40.41 8.67
C LEU A 219 -1.06 -38.92 8.86
N GLU A 220 0.22 -38.59 8.81
CA GLU A 220 0.73 -37.22 8.88
C GLU A 220 1.46 -36.90 7.58
N VAL A 221 1.24 -35.70 7.05
CA VAL A 221 1.85 -35.20 5.81
C VAL A 221 2.24 -33.74 5.98
N THR A 222 3.22 -33.28 5.20
CA THR A 222 3.69 -31.89 5.29
C THR A 222 4.04 -31.33 3.91
N ILE A 223 3.60 -30.10 3.66
CA ILE A 223 3.97 -29.25 2.51
C ILE A 223 4.64 -27.96 3.03
N LEU A 224 5.76 -27.56 2.42
CA LEU A 224 6.61 -26.44 2.82
C LEU A 224 6.91 -25.53 1.62
N ALA A 225 7.18 -24.26 1.89
CA ALA A 225 7.59 -23.23 0.94
C ALA A 225 8.50 -22.23 1.67
N ASP A 226 9.21 -21.35 0.96
CA ASP A 226 10.03 -20.29 1.57
C ASP A 226 9.12 -19.23 2.20
N THR A 227 8.77 -19.40 3.47
CA THR A 227 7.85 -18.51 4.20
C THR A 227 8.57 -17.51 5.09
N ASN A 228 9.83 -17.77 5.46
CA ASN A 228 10.68 -16.82 6.16
C ASN A 228 11.34 -15.78 5.21
N ARG A 229 11.30 -16.04 3.89
CA ARG A 229 11.81 -15.21 2.79
C ARG A 229 13.33 -15.10 2.73
N ASP A 230 14.03 -16.16 3.15
CA ASP A 230 15.50 -16.25 3.10
C ASP A 230 16.05 -16.75 1.76
N GLY A 231 15.20 -17.33 0.90
CA GLY A 231 15.55 -17.88 -0.41
C GLY A 231 15.65 -19.40 -0.46
N LYS A 232 15.33 -20.10 0.64
CA LYS A 232 15.45 -21.57 0.79
C LYS A 232 14.20 -22.11 1.52
N ILE A 233 14.09 -23.44 1.59
CA ILE A 233 13.01 -24.12 2.32
C ILE A 233 13.65 -24.97 3.42
N ASP A 234 13.32 -24.68 4.68
CA ASP A 234 13.81 -25.46 5.81
C ASP A 234 13.05 -26.78 5.98
N THR A 235 13.56 -27.84 5.37
CA THR A 235 13.02 -29.20 5.50
C THR A 235 13.45 -29.93 6.77
N THR A 236 14.41 -29.39 7.55
CA THR A 236 15.07 -30.12 8.65
C THR A 236 14.87 -29.51 10.04
N GLY A 237 14.72 -28.19 10.09
CA GLY A 237 14.43 -27.40 11.27
C GLY A 237 12.93 -27.11 11.39
N LYS A 238 12.58 -25.83 11.56
CA LYS A 238 11.23 -25.33 11.87
C LYS A 238 10.89 -23.93 11.34
N SER A 239 11.76 -23.24 10.58
CA SER A 239 11.44 -21.86 10.16
C SER A 239 10.16 -21.81 9.31
N ASP A 240 10.03 -22.71 8.34
CA ASP A 240 8.91 -22.73 7.40
C ASP A 240 7.70 -23.55 7.85
N TYR A 241 7.67 -23.96 9.12
CA TYR A 241 6.56 -24.72 9.70
C TYR A 241 5.51 -23.81 10.36
N THR A 242 5.92 -22.67 10.91
CA THR A 242 5.08 -21.88 11.82
C THR A 242 4.23 -20.87 11.08
N GLY A 243 2.91 -21.10 11.01
CA GLY A 243 1.96 -20.16 10.39
C GLY A 243 1.96 -20.17 8.87
N LYS A 244 2.68 -21.10 8.22
CA LYS A 244 2.84 -21.24 6.76
C LYS A 244 1.55 -21.30 5.94
N ASN A 245 0.42 -21.63 6.56
CA ASN A 245 -0.91 -21.62 5.96
C ASN A 245 -1.59 -20.23 5.96
N THR A 246 -0.88 -19.19 6.41
CA THR A 246 -1.33 -17.80 6.48
C THR A 246 -0.27 -16.88 5.88
N TRP A 247 -0.66 -16.04 4.94
CA TRP A 247 0.25 -15.06 4.32
C TRP A 247 0.05 -13.66 4.93
N THR A 248 1.14 -12.97 5.25
CA THR A 248 1.16 -11.59 5.78
C THR A 248 2.26 -10.76 5.11
N GLU A 249 2.24 -9.43 5.31
CA GLU A 249 3.30 -8.57 4.74
C GLU A 249 4.72 -8.91 5.25
N SER A 250 4.89 -9.68 6.33
CA SER A 250 6.19 -10.05 6.90
C SER A 250 6.45 -11.56 7.00
N SER A 251 5.59 -12.41 6.43
CA SER A 251 5.70 -13.88 6.51
C SER A 251 4.83 -14.56 5.45
N GLY A 252 5.23 -15.73 4.99
CA GLY A 252 4.53 -16.47 3.94
C GLY A 252 5.12 -16.22 2.57
N ALA A 253 5.06 -17.24 1.72
CA ALA A 253 5.88 -17.38 0.54
C ALA A 253 5.48 -16.46 -0.62
N LEU A 254 6.42 -16.24 -1.53
CA LEU A 254 6.24 -15.39 -2.70
C LEU A 254 6.48 -16.18 -3.98
N PHE A 255 5.75 -15.85 -5.05
CA PHE A 255 5.94 -16.45 -6.37
C PHE A 255 5.81 -15.40 -7.48
N LEU A 256 6.36 -15.68 -8.67
CA LEU A 256 6.36 -14.73 -9.78
C LEU A 256 5.19 -14.97 -10.73
N ALA A 257 4.72 -13.89 -11.37
CA ALA A 257 3.94 -13.99 -12.60
C ALA A 257 4.91 -14.28 -13.75
N ASN A 258 4.82 -15.45 -14.36
CA ASN A 258 5.76 -15.91 -15.38
C ASN A 258 5.34 -15.39 -16.77
N ILE A 259 5.30 -14.06 -16.88
CA ILE A 259 4.71 -13.31 -18.00
C ILE A 259 5.74 -12.80 -19.02
N GLY A 260 6.88 -13.49 -19.10
CA GLY A 260 7.86 -13.33 -20.18
C GLY A 260 7.39 -13.95 -21.51
N ASP A 261 8.32 -14.04 -22.46
CA ASP A 261 8.13 -14.65 -23.77
C ASP A 261 9.39 -15.41 -24.24
N SER A 262 9.67 -16.56 -23.61
CA SER A 262 10.72 -17.49 -24.01
C SER A 262 10.64 -17.84 -25.50
N ASN A 263 11.78 -17.74 -26.18
CA ASN A 263 11.93 -17.97 -27.63
C ASN A 263 11.07 -17.06 -28.54
N ARG A 264 10.63 -15.89 -28.03
CA ARG A 264 9.84 -14.89 -28.77
C ARG A 264 8.52 -15.42 -29.38
N ARG A 265 7.95 -16.48 -28.79
CA ARG A 265 6.78 -17.21 -29.32
C ARG A 265 5.53 -16.32 -29.47
N CYS A 266 5.33 -15.35 -28.59
CA CYS A 266 4.20 -14.43 -28.63
C CYS A 266 4.53 -13.14 -29.39
N SER A 267 5.74 -12.61 -29.22
CA SER A 267 6.21 -11.39 -29.90
C SER A 267 6.38 -11.58 -31.41
N SER A 268 6.79 -12.77 -31.88
CA SER A 268 6.87 -13.08 -33.32
C SER A 268 5.52 -13.11 -34.04
N LEU A 269 4.41 -13.13 -33.29
CA LEU A 269 3.04 -13.06 -33.81
C LEU A 269 2.50 -11.60 -33.88
N ILE A 270 3.27 -10.63 -33.37
CA ILE A 270 2.88 -9.23 -33.34
C ILE A 270 3.40 -8.53 -34.60
N THR A 271 2.51 -7.88 -35.36
CA THR A 271 2.84 -7.25 -36.63
C THR A 271 3.89 -6.13 -36.52
N THR A 272 4.59 -5.89 -37.63
CA THR A 272 5.49 -4.76 -37.86
C THR A 272 4.81 -3.57 -38.53
N ASP A 273 3.61 -3.72 -39.10
CA ASP A 273 2.94 -2.64 -39.85
C ASP A 273 2.50 -1.48 -38.95
N GLU A 274 3.14 -0.32 -39.09
CA GLU A 274 2.80 0.91 -38.36
C GLU A 274 1.40 1.46 -38.66
N ASN A 275 0.77 1.04 -39.76
CA ASN A 275 -0.59 1.47 -40.13
C ASN A 275 -1.68 0.69 -39.37
N ASP A 276 -1.46 -0.59 -39.06
CA ASP A 276 -2.38 -1.38 -38.23
C ASP A 276 -2.56 -0.72 -36.84
N LYS A 277 -3.82 -0.36 -36.54
CA LYS A 277 -4.26 0.24 -35.27
C LYS A 277 -5.10 -0.73 -34.43
N THR A 278 -5.05 -2.03 -34.70
CA THR A 278 -5.63 -3.02 -33.79
C THR A 278 -4.93 -2.95 -32.43
N ASN A 279 -5.72 -2.98 -31.36
CA ASN A 279 -5.23 -3.05 -29.98
C ASN A 279 -5.72 -4.37 -29.36
N PRO A 280 -5.16 -5.53 -29.76
CA PRO A 280 -5.43 -6.81 -29.11
C PRO A 280 -4.89 -6.79 -27.67
N ASP A 281 -5.34 -7.75 -26.85
CA ASP A 281 -4.87 -7.84 -25.47
C ASP A 281 -3.55 -8.64 -25.41
N TYR A 282 -2.43 -7.91 -25.47
CA TYR A 282 -1.09 -8.51 -25.50
C TYR A 282 -0.72 -9.26 -24.21
N ASN A 283 -1.46 -9.06 -23.11
CA ASN A 283 -1.30 -9.83 -21.88
C ASN A 283 -1.65 -11.32 -22.11
N LEU A 284 -2.58 -11.62 -23.02
CA LEU A 284 -3.13 -12.97 -23.22
C LEU A 284 -2.14 -14.01 -23.77
N CYS A 285 -1.05 -13.57 -24.41
CA CYS A 285 0.04 -14.45 -24.86
C CYS A 285 1.33 -14.08 -24.14
N ASN A 286 1.74 -14.93 -23.20
CA ASN A 286 2.99 -14.91 -22.43
C ASN A 286 3.38 -16.36 -22.06
N ASP A 287 4.50 -16.58 -21.36
CA ASP A 287 4.99 -17.92 -20.98
C ASP A 287 4.05 -18.75 -20.08
N ALA A 288 3.15 -18.07 -19.36
CA ALA A 288 2.14 -18.67 -18.50
C ALA A 288 0.72 -18.78 -19.11
N SER A 289 0.53 -18.41 -20.38
CA SER A 289 -0.75 -18.55 -21.10
C SER A 289 -1.22 -19.99 -21.34
N GLY A 290 -0.41 -21.00 -21.01
CA GLY A 290 -0.76 -22.41 -21.14
C GLY A 290 -0.05 -23.28 -20.11
N ASP A 291 -0.15 -24.59 -20.26
CA ASP A 291 0.26 -25.56 -19.23
C ASP A 291 1.64 -26.19 -19.50
N VAL A 292 2.32 -25.75 -20.56
CA VAL A 292 3.74 -26.05 -20.78
C VAL A 292 4.58 -25.05 -19.98
N GLN A 293 5.50 -25.52 -19.14
CA GLN A 293 6.52 -24.66 -18.55
C GLN A 293 7.54 -24.25 -19.62
N ARG A 294 7.91 -22.97 -19.66
CA ARG A 294 8.79 -22.38 -20.68
C ARG A 294 9.96 -21.60 -20.11
N ASN A 295 9.90 -21.29 -18.82
CA ASN A 295 10.85 -20.41 -18.15
C ASN A 295 10.95 -20.80 -16.66
N PRO A 296 11.49 -22.00 -16.34
CA PRO A 296 11.46 -22.56 -15.00
C PRO A 296 12.29 -21.79 -13.96
N LYS A 297 13.17 -20.86 -14.39
CA LYS A 297 13.95 -19.99 -13.51
C LYS A 297 13.09 -19.02 -12.68
N TYR A 298 11.80 -18.90 -12.99
CA TYR A 298 10.82 -18.07 -12.28
C TYR A 298 9.81 -18.87 -11.44
N LEU A 299 9.98 -20.20 -11.32
CA LEU A 299 9.20 -21.01 -10.40
C LEU A 299 9.63 -20.76 -8.95
N ALA A 300 8.66 -20.45 -8.09
CA ALA A 300 8.89 -20.52 -6.64
C ALA A 300 8.87 -21.99 -6.21
N PRO A 301 9.87 -22.46 -5.43
CA PRO A 301 9.90 -23.84 -4.97
C PRO A 301 8.86 -24.08 -3.87
N VAL A 302 8.29 -25.28 -3.90
CA VAL A 302 7.38 -25.84 -2.88
C VAL A 302 7.72 -27.32 -2.74
N LEU A 303 7.85 -27.84 -1.52
CA LEU A 303 8.25 -29.22 -1.27
C LEU A 303 7.21 -29.95 -0.44
N THR A 304 7.05 -31.27 -0.63
CA THR A 304 6.40 -32.12 0.38
C THR A 304 7.40 -33.08 1.01
N LEU A 305 7.24 -33.36 2.31
CA LEU A 305 8.14 -34.25 3.03
C LEU A 305 7.92 -35.72 2.65
N PRO A 306 8.97 -36.56 2.62
CA PRO A 306 8.85 -37.99 2.32
C PRO A 306 7.93 -38.71 3.30
N SER A 307 7.00 -39.52 2.78
CA SER A 307 6.03 -40.30 3.57
C SER A 307 6.26 -41.82 3.36
N PRO A 308 7.33 -42.42 3.90
CA PRO A 308 7.77 -43.77 3.52
C PRO A 308 6.78 -44.89 3.87
N GLU A 309 6.03 -44.75 4.97
CA GLU A 309 5.13 -45.79 5.53
C GLU A 309 3.78 -45.98 4.80
N LEU A 310 3.55 -45.22 3.72
CA LEU A 310 2.36 -45.32 2.87
C LEU A 310 2.26 -46.71 2.23
N SER A 311 1.06 -47.26 2.06
CA SER A 311 0.87 -48.47 1.23
C SER A 311 0.92 -48.17 -0.27
N ASP A 312 0.99 -49.21 -1.10
CA ASP A 312 0.99 -49.09 -2.55
C ASP A 312 -0.35 -48.61 -3.13
N THR A 313 -1.44 -48.61 -2.33
CA THR A 313 -2.73 -48.02 -2.72
C THR A 313 -2.88 -46.55 -2.27
N ALA A 314 -1.84 -45.98 -1.65
CA ALA A 314 -1.86 -44.57 -1.27
C ALA A 314 -1.91 -43.63 -2.48
N THR A 315 -2.73 -42.60 -2.37
CA THR A 315 -2.96 -41.59 -3.41
C THR A 315 -2.91 -40.20 -2.80
N GLY A 316 -2.56 -39.18 -3.59
CA GLY A 316 -2.52 -37.80 -3.10
C GLY A 316 -2.82 -36.79 -4.20
N SER A 317 -3.08 -35.54 -3.80
CA SER A 317 -3.38 -34.43 -4.70
C SER A 317 -2.84 -33.11 -4.16
N ILE A 318 -2.62 -32.16 -5.07
CA ILE A 318 -2.39 -30.75 -4.77
C ILE A 318 -3.57 -29.98 -5.34
N VAL A 319 -4.23 -29.17 -4.51
CA VAL A 319 -5.37 -28.35 -4.89
C VAL A 319 -5.05 -26.89 -4.59
N VAL A 320 -5.09 -26.05 -5.62
CA VAL A 320 -5.08 -24.59 -5.47
C VAL A 320 -6.50 -24.13 -5.09
N ASP A 321 -6.62 -23.14 -4.20
CA ASP A 321 -7.92 -22.59 -3.83
C ASP A 321 -8.71 -22.04 -5.03
N LYS A 322 -10.04 -21.99 -4.90
CA LYS A 322 -10.96 -21.67 -6.00
C LYS A 322 -10.76 -20.28 -6.64
N VAL A 323 -10.18 -19.31 -5.93
CA VAL A 323 -9.94 -17.96 -6.48
C VAL A 323 -8.66 -17.97 -7.31
N ALA A 324 -7.61 -18.61 -6.80
CA ALA A 324 -6.31 -18.70 -7.48
C ALA A 324 -6.22 -19.80 -8.56
N ALA A 325 -7.11 -20.80 -8.55
CA ALA A 325 -7.01 -22.01 -9.37
C ALA A 325 -6.93 -21.82 -10.90
N SER A 326 -7.37 -20.69 -11.45
CA SER A 326 -7.19 -20.35 -12.87
C SER A 326 -5.97 -19.45 -13.13
N LYS A 327 -5.44 -18.79 -12.09
CA LYS A 327 -4.37 -17.78 -12.17
C LYS A 327 -3.00 -18.33 -11.76
N VAL A 328 -2.95 -19.48 -11.10
CA VAL A 328 -1.73 -20.13 -10.60
C VAL A 328 -1.53 -21.47 -11.30
N ARG A 329 -0.27 -21.81 -11.60
CA ARG A 329 0.15 -23.12 -12.10
C ARG A 329 1.00 -23.82 -11.04
N VAL A 330 0.88 -25.14 -10.96
CA VAL A 330 1.76 -26.00 -10.17
C VAL A 330 2.40 -27.02 -11.11
N PHE A 331 3.69 -27.25 -10.94
CA PHE A 331 4.46 -28.22 -11.70
C PHE A 331 5.15 -29.20 -10.77
N LEU A 332 5.21 -30.47 -11.16
CA LEU A 332 6.07 -31.49 -10.56
C LEU A 332 7.36 -31.57 -11.39
N LYS A 333 8.49 -31.60 -10.71
CA LYS A 333 9.80 -31.82 -11.33
C LYS A 333 10.00 -33.28 -11.70
N ASP A 334 10.43 -33.55 -12.92
CA ASP A 334 10.77 -34.90 -13.39
C ASP A 334 12.14 -34.86 -14.10
N GLY A 335 13.17 -35.35 -13.41
CA GLY A 335 14.57 -35.19 -13.84
C GLY A 335 14.98 -33.72 -13.95
N ALA A 336 15.10 -33.23 -15.17
CA ALA A 336 15.39 -31.82 -15.49
C ALA A 336 14.14 -31.02 -15.93
N ASP A 337 13.03 -31.71 -16.22
CA ASP A 337 11.81 -31.15 -16.79
C ASP A 337 10.75 -30.84 -15.72
N TRP A 338 9.69 -30.16 -16.12
CA TRP A 338 8.59 -29.70 -15.26
C TRP A 338 7.23 -30.08 -15.85
N ALA A 339 6.61 -31.12 -15.30
CA ALA A 339 5.29 -31.62 -15.71
C ALA A 339 4.17 -30.88 -14.97
N TYR A 340 3.13 -30.44 -15.69
CA TYR A 340 2.01 -29.69 -15.09
C TYR A 340 1.10 -30.58 -14.22
N VAL A 341 0.79 -30.08 -13.02
CA VAL A 341 -0.11 -30.72 -12.06
C VAL A 341 -1.51 -30.15 -12.25
N ALA A 342 -2.32 -30.82 -13.06
CA ALA A 342 -3.75 -30.51 -13.19
C ALA A 342 -4.49 -30.75 -11.86
N SER A 343 -5.62 -30.06 -11.66
CA SER A 343 -6.40 -30.15 -10.40
C SER A 343 -7.04 -31.52 -10.11
N ASN A 344 -7.05 -32.42 -11.09
CA ASN A 344 -7.43 -33.83 -10.96
C ASN A 344 -6.23 -34.80 -10.98
N TYR A 345 -5.00 -34.30 -11.02
CA TYR A 345 -3.80 -35.13 -10.99
C TYR A 345 -3.72 -35.88 -9.66
N THR A 346 -3.46 -37.19 -9.74
CA THR A 346 -3.31 -38.07 -8.57
C THR A 346 -1.87 -38.55 -8.46
N PHE A 347 -1.16 -38.10 -7.42
CA PHE A 347 0.17 -38.56 -7.09
C PHE A 347 0.12 -40.01 -6.58
N THR A 348 1.05 -40.83 -7.06
CA THR A 348 1.21 -42.23 -6.68
C THR A 348 1.91 -42.38 -5.34
N ALA A 349 1.67 -43.50 -4.63
CA ALA A 349 2.44 -43.91 -3.46
C ALA A 349 3.97 -43.82 -3.67
N GLY A 350 4.47 -44.20 -4.86
CA GLY A 350 5.90 -44.14 -5.20
C GLY A 350 6.49 -42.72 -5.29
N GLN A 351 5.69 -41.71 -5.61
CA GLN A 351 6.08 -40.30 -5.54
C GLN A 351 5.96 -39.80 -4.09
N LEU A 352 4.83 -40.06 -3.42
CA LEU A 352 4.55 -39.58 -2.06
C LEU A 352 5.56 -40.12 -1.01
N ARG A 353 6.03 -41.37 -1.17
CA ARG A 353 7.10 -41.95 -0.33
C ARG A 353 8.44 -41.22 -0.46
N LYS A 354 8.70 -40.55 -1.58
CA LYS A 354 9.93 -39.77 -1.83
C LYS A 354 9.80 -38.30 -1.43
N GLY A 355 8.57 -37.79 -1.29
CA GLY A 355 8.29 -36.35 -1.30
C GLY A 355 8.21 -35.80 -2.73
N LEU A 356 7.61 -34.63 -2.88
CA LEU A 356 7.41 -33.96 -4.16
C LEU A 356 8.28 -32.70 -4.23
N ASP A 357 9.01 -32.53 -5.33
CA ASP A 357 9.69 -31.28 -5.70
C ASP A 357 8.77 -30.52 -6.68
N LEU A 358 8.14 -29.45 -6.19
CA LEU A 358 7.11 -28.69 -6.90
C LEU A 358 7.58 -27.26 -7.20
N GLY A 359 7.12 -26.74 -8.33
CA GLY A 359 7.32 -25.35 -8.73
C GLY A 359 5.98 -24.64 -8.91
N VAL A 360 5.89 -23.37 -8.49
CA VAL A 360 4.68 -22.55 -8.58
C VAL A 360 4.96 -21.24 -9.32
N ASP A 361 4.11 -20.88 -10.28
CA ASP A 361 4.08 -19.54 -10.89
C ASP A 361 2.64 -19.05 -11.20
N ALA A 362 2.50 -17.78 -11.53
CA ALA A 362 1.23 -17.15 -11.92
C ALA A 362 1.14 -16.82 -13.42
N ARG A 363 -0.10 -16.81 -13.93
CA ARG A 363 -0.46 -16.38 -15.29
C ARG A 363 -0.59 -14.87 -15.46
N GLU A 364 -0.75 -14.15 -14.35
CA GLU A 364 -0.92 -12.69 -14.30
C GLU A 364 -0.35 -12.12 -13.00
N VAL A 365 -0.16 -10.80 -12.97
CA VAL A 365 0.26 -10.02 -11.80
C VAL A 365 -0.95 -9.69 -10.89
N ARG A 366 -0.73 -9.01 -9.77
CA ARG A 366 -1.83 -8.51 -8.92
C ARG A 366 -2.72 -7.54 -9.72
N THR A 367 -4.04 -7.72 -9.65
CA THR A 367 -5.04 -6.89 -10.32
C THR A 367 -6.14 -6.43 -9.36
N THR A 368 -7.02 -5.54 -9.80
CA THR A 368 -8.23 -5.18 -9.04
C THR A 368 -9.22 -6.34 -8.87
N ALA A 369 -9.05 -7.44 -9.61
CA ALA A 369 -9.89 -8.63 -9.52
C ALA A 369 -9.25 -9.79 -8.73
N TRP A 370 -7.91 -9.78 -8.55
CA TRP A 370 -7.17 -10.77 -7.77
C TRP A 370 -5.98 -10.13 -7.07
N ASP A 371 -5.97 -10.20 -5.73
CA ASP A 371 -4.96 -9.60 -4.86
C ASP A 371 -3.62 -10.37 -4.83
N GLY A 372 -3.51 -11.41 -5.66
CA GLY A 372 -2.33 -12.26 -5.78
C GLY A 372 -2.25 -13.42 -4.80
N LYS A 373 -3.17 -13.56 -3.83
CA LYS A 373 -3.10 -14.64 -2.83
C LYS A 373 -3.48 -15.99 -3.44
N ALA A 374 -2.81 -17.04 -2.99
CA ALA A 374 -3.10 -18.43 -3.33
C ALA A 374 -2.82 -19.35 -2.14
N THR A 375 -3.65 -20.37 -1.93
CA THR A 375 -3.39 -21.46 -0.98
C THR A 375 -3.26 -22.77 -1.74
N LEU A 376 -2.15 -23.49 -1.53
CA LEU A 376 -1.96 -24.86 -1.99
C LEU A 376 -2.28 -25.79 -0.83
N GLN A 377 -3.31 -26.62 -1.00
CA GLN A 377 -3.62 -27.73 -0.11
C GLN A 377 -3.03 -29.03 -0.67
N PHE A 378 -2.22 -29.71 0.13
CA PHE A 378 -1.74 -31.06 -0.11
C PHE A 378 -2.65 -32.04 0.65
N SER A 379 -3.13 -33.07 -0.02
CA SER A 379 -3.94 -34.13 0.58
C SER A 379 -3.38 -35.51 0.22
N VAL A 380 -3.38 -36.44 1.17
CA VAL A 380 -3.01 -37.86 0.95
C VAL A 380 -4.05 -38.77 1.60
N LYS A 381 -4.35 -39.87 0.93
CA LYS A 381 -5.29 -40.92 1.36
C LYS A 381 -4.57 -42.27 1.34
N ASP A 382 -4.57 -42.98 2.46
CA ASP A 382 -4.04 -44.34 2.60
C ASP A 382 -4.88 -45.13 3.61
N LYS A 383 -5.11 -46.43 3.34
CA LYS A 383 -5.83 -47.37 4.23
C LYS A 383 -7.20 -46.87 4.77
N GLY A 384 -7.86 -45.94 4.07
CA GLY A 384 -9.13 -45.31 4.50
C GLY A 384 -9.00 -44.10 5.41
N ALA A 385 -7.77 -43.68 5.77
CA ALA A 385 -7.49 -42.40 6.38
C ALA A 385 -7.22 -41.32 5.31
N GLU A 386 -7.46 -40.07 5.65
CA GLU A 386 -7.08 -38.88 4.86
C GLU A 386 -6.35 -37.89 5.76
N ALA A 387 -5.25 -37.33 5.27
CA ALA A 387 -4.48 -36.29 5.94
C ALA A 387 -4.23 -35.13 4.98
N THR A 388 -4.28 -33.91 5.50
CA THR A 388 -4.14 -32.70 4.69
C THR A 388 -3.29 -31.65 5.37
N ASP A 389 -2.50 -30.93 4.59
CA ASP A 389 -1.69 -29.80 5.03
C ASP A 389 -1.70 -28.69 3.94
N SER A 390 -1.28 -27.47 4.27
CA SER A 390 -1.33 -26.35 3.31
C SER A 390 -0.23 -25.31 3.51
N VAL A 391 0.07 -24.60 2.42
CA VAL A 391 0.92 -23.39 2.39
C VAL A 391 0.18 -22.25 1.69
N ALA A 392 0.32 -21.04 2.22
CA ALA A 392 -0.21 -19.81 1.64
C ALA A 392 0.93 -19.01 1.00
N LEU A 393 0.73 -18.64 -0.27
CA LEU A 393 1.67 -17.87 -1.06
C LEU A 393 0.97 -16.61 -1.60
N ARG A 394 1.76 -15.63 -2.04
CA ARG A 394 1.25 -14.46 -2.77
C ARG A 394 2.12 -14.13 -3.96
N VAL A 395 1.52 -13.81 -5.11
CA VAL A 395 2.29 -13.35 -6.26
C VAL A 395 3.00 -12.04 -5.89
N ALA A 396 4.25 -11.89 -6.29
CA ALA A 396 5.01 -10.68 -6.09
C ALA A 396 4.31 -9.47 -6.77
N PRO A 397 4.40 -8.27 -6.18
CA PRO A 397 3.91 -7.06 -6.82
C PRO A 397 4.75 -6.74 -8.06
N VAL A 398 4.18 -5.98 -8.99
CA VAL A 398 4.99 -5.17 -9.91
C VAL A 398 5.41 -3.90 -9.18
N LEU A 399 6.67 -3.51 -9.32
CA LEU A 399 7.28 -2.34 -8.71
C LEU A 399 7.85 -1.42 -9.79
N THR A 400 7.63 -0.11 -9.67
CA THR A 400 8.26 0.95 -10.46
C THR A 400 9.67 1.26 -9.96
N HIS A 401 10.51 1.84 -10.81
CA HIS A 401 11.89 2.18 -10.47
C HIS A 401 12.00 3.54 -9.76
N HIS A 402 13.04 3.72 -8.94
CA HIS A 402 13.30 5.00 -8.24
C HIS A 402 14.76 5.45 -8.39
N HIS A 403 15.02 6.75 -8.38
CA HIS A 403 16.31 7.34 -8.79
C HIS A 403 17.51 7.09 -7.86
N VAL A 404 17.28 6.46 -6.71
CA VAL A 404 18.36 5.93 -5.82
C VAL A 404 18.85 4.54 -6.28
N GLN A 405 18.10 3.86 -7.17
CA GLN A 405 18.61 2.70 -7.90
C GLN A 405 19.54 3.19 -9.03
N PRO A 406 20.72 2.58 -9.23
CA PRO A 406 21.63 2.98 -10.28
C PRO A 406 20.99 2.78 -11.66
N ALA A 407 21.23 3.72 -12.59
CA ALA A 407 20.86 3.52 -13.98
C ALA A 407 21.71 2.39 -14.58
N GLU A 408 21.05 1.46 -15.26
CA GLU A 408 21.73 0.33 -15.91
C GLU A 408 21.67 0.44 -17.43
N GLN A 409 20.55 0.95 -17.96
CA GLN A 409 20.29 1.13 -19.39
C GLN A 409 19.38 2.34 -19.63
N VAL A 410 19.69 3.17 -20.62
CA VAL A 410 18.86 4.31 -21.05
C VAL A 410 18.20 3.97 -22.39
N LEU A 411 16.96 4.43 -22.57
CA LEU A 411 16.12 4.21 -23.75
C LEU A 411 15.68 5.56 -24.33
N VAL A 412 15.52 5.64 -25.65
CA VAL A 412 15.02 6.84 -26.33
C VAL A 412 14.40 6.48 -27.68
N SER A 413 13.35 7.16 -28.10
CA SER A 413 12.78 7.05 -29.44
C SER A 413 13.66 7.73 -30.49
N MET A 414 13.98 7.00 -31.57
CA MET A 414 14.39 7.60 -32.83
C MET A 414 13.16 7.69 -33.74
N TYR A 415 12.57 8.88 -33.83
CA TYR A 415 11.31 9.10 -34.54
C TYR A 415 11.54 9.72 -35.93
N GLN A 416 11.14 9.01 -36.98
CA GLN A 416 11.04 9.55 -38.33
C GLN A 416 9.70 10.27 -38.53
N SER A 417 9.69 11.59 -38.33
CA SER A 417 8.53 12.43 -38.66
C SER A 417 8.51 12.79 -40.15
N SER A 418 7.32 13.01 -40.72
CA SER A 418 7.12 13.61 -42.04
C SER A 418 6.82 15.12 -42.02
N ARG A 419 6.92 15.77 -40.85
CA ARG A 419 6.67 17.22 -40.67
C ARG A 419 7.96 18.01 -40.47
N LEU A 420 8.86 17.47 -39.66
CA LEU A 420 10.27 17.84 -39.61
C LEU A 420 10.95 17.21 -40.85
N SER A 421 11.93 17.90 -41.44
CA SER A 421 12.84 17.24 -42.40
C SER A 421 13.65 16.15 -41.68
N PRO A 422 14.03 15.05 -42.33
CA PRO A 422 14.58 13.88 -41.65
C PRO A 422 15.74 14.15 -40.67
N ASP A 423 15.60 13.49 -39.53
CA ASP A 423 16.64 12.93 -38.66
C ASP A 423 17.51 13.90 -37.82
N LYS A 424 18.12 14.96 -38.39
CA LYS A 424 19.26 15.66 -37.75
C LYS A 424 19.06 16.19 -36.32
N LEU A 425 17.86 16.66 -35.96
CA LEU A 425 17.59 17.19 -34.61
C LEU A 425 17.49 16.04 -33.58
N GLN A 426 16.70 15.00 -33.88
CA GLN A 426 16.57 13.85 -32.98
C GLN A 426 17.85 13.01 -32.96
N GLU A 427 18.54 12.84 -34.09
CA GLU A 427 19.89 12.25 -34.12
C GLU A 427 20.83 12.93 -33.13
N LYS A 428 20.83 14.27 -33.09
CA LYS A 428 21.71 15.03 -32.20
C LYS A 428 21.35 14.85 -30.72
N PHE A 429 20.06 14.88 -30.39
CA PHE A 429 19.54 14.59 -29.05
C PHE A 429 19.95 13.18 -28.59
N VAL A 430 19.73 12.18 -29.46
CA VAL A 430 20.08 10.77 -29.20
C VAL A 430 21.58 10.59 -29.03
N GLN A 431 22.41 11.23 -29.88
CA GLN A 431 23.88 11.19 -29.78
C GLN A 431 24.38 11.82 -28.48
N ASP A 432 23.85 12.98 -28.09
CA ASP A 432 24.23 13.66 -26.85
C ASP A 432 23.86 12.82 -25.62
N LEU A 433 22.61 12.34 -25.52
CA LEU A 433 22.17 11.52 -24.38
C LEU A 433 22.93 10.18 -24.31
N THR A 434 23.22 9.55 -25.45
CA THR A 434 24.08 8.36 -25.51
C THR A 434 25.48 8.66 -24.97
N LYS A 435 26.09 9.77 -25.40
CA LYS A 435 27.41 10.21 -24.96
C LYS A 435 27.44 10.49 -23.46
N LEU A 436 26.46 11.25 -22.93
CA LEU A 436 26.37 11.57 -21.50
C LEU A 436 26.15 10.32 -20.66
N SER A 437 25.30 9.38 -21.11
CA SER A 437 25.06 8.09 -20.46
C SER A 437 26.33 7.24 -20.34
N LEU A 438 27.10 7.13 -21.44
CA LEU A 438 28.40 6.45 -21.43
C LEU A 438 29.43 7.16 -20.55
N GLN A 439 29.49 8.50 -20.57
CA GLN A 439 30.39 9.28 -19.72
C GLN A 439 30.03 9.19 -18.22
N ALA A 440 28.76 8.99 -17.88
CA ALA A 440 28.30 8.75 -16.51
C ALA A 440 28.54 7.30 -16.02
N GLY A 441 29.01 6.40 -16.90
CA GLY A 441 29.33 5.01 -16.56
C GLY A 441 28.16 4.03 -16.63
N VAL A 442 27.07 4.38 -17.32
CA VAL A 442 25.96 3.45 -17.60
C VAL A 442 26.47 2.30 -18.48
N LYS A 443 26.20 1.06 -18.08
CA LYS A 443 26.94 -0.12 -18.59
C LYS A 443 26.28 -0.85 -19.76
N GLN A 444 24.96 -0.83 -19.87
CA GLN A 444 24.27 -1.54 -20.94
C GLN A 444 24.23 -0.71 -22.23
N PRO A 445 24.18 -1.35 -23.41
CA PRO A 445 23.94 -0.66 -24.67
C PRO A 445 22.65 0.16 -24.61
N PHE A 446 22.76 1.41 -25.06
CA PHE A 446 21.66 2.36 -25.17
C PHE A 446 20.59 1.85 -26.15
N VAL A 447 19.30 1.95 -25.79
CA VAL A 447 18.20 1.33 -26.56
C VAL A 447 17.46 2.37 -27.39
N THR A 448 17.56 2.24 -28.71
CA THR A 448 16.71 2.97 -29.64
C THR A 448 15.32 2.33 -29.73
N VAL A 449 14.31 3.04 -29.27
CA VAL A 449 12.89 2.71 -29.50
C VAL A 449 12.54 3.11 -30.94
N ASN A 450 12.04 2.15 -31.72
CA ASN A 450 11.51 2.41 -33.06
C ASN A 450 9.99 2.57 -32.96
N SER A 451 9.54 3.81 -32.72
CA SER A 451 8.13 4.16 -32.60
C SER A 451 7.85 5.54 -33.21
N SER A 452 6.61 5.76 -33.65
CA SER A 452 6.12 7.05 -34.14
C SER A 452 5.81 8.07 -33.02
N ASP A 453 6.44 7.91 -31.85
CA ASP A 453 6.11 8.61 -30.60
C ASP A 453 7.42 8.91 -29.87
N HIS A 454 7.89 10.17 -29.92
CA HIS A 454 9.20 10.54 -29.37
C HIS A 454 9.22 10.59 -27.82
N TRP A 455 8.06 10.64 -27.17
CA TRP A 455 7.92 10.70 -25.72
C TRP A 455 8.13 9.33 -25.07
N THR A 456 9.39 8.91 -24.99
CA THR A 456 9.80 7.58 -24.48
C THR A 456 9.39 7.34 -23.03
N GLN A 457 9.35 8.38 -22.20
CA GLN A 457 8.92 8.28 -20.79
C GLN A 457 7.44 7.92 -20.66
N ASP A 458 6.67 8.08 -21.74
CA ASP A 458 5.28 8.53 -21.64
C ASP A 458 4.27 7.46 -22.06
N PHE A 459 4.72 6.46 -22.83
CA PHE A 459 3.92 5.29 -23.21
C PHE A 459 4.26 4.01 -22.40
N PHE A 460 5.29 4.02 -21.56
CA PHE A 460 5.62 2.94 -20.63
C PHE A 460 6.49 3.38 -19.44
N GLU A 461 6.38 2.64 -18.34
CA GLU A 461 7.26 2.74 -17.16
C GLU A 461 8.04 1.42 -16.98
N PRO A 462 9.38 1.44 -16.97
CA PRO A 462 10.20 0.31 -16.57
C PRO A 462 10.03 -0.05 -15.10
N GLY A 463 9.65 -1.30 -14.86
CA GLY A 463 9.52 -1.87 -13.53
C GLY A 463 10.12 -3.27 -13.43
N TYR A 464 9.81 -3.92 -12.31
CA TYR A 464 10.29 -5.27 -12.00
C TYR A 464 9.35 -5.97 -11.03
N THR A 465 9.44 -7.29 -10.96
CA THR A 465 8.80 -8.11 -9.94
C THR A 465 9.80 -9.15 -9.45
N THR A 466 9.83 -9.39 -8.14
CA THR A 466 10.92 -10.13 -7.50
C THR A 466 10.52 -10.88 -6.24
N ILE A 467 11.16 -12.03 -6.03
CA ILE A 467 11.02 -12.94 -4.90
C ILE A 467 12.40 -13.31 -4.33
N PRO A 468 12.47 -13.89 -3.10
CA PRO A 468 13.69 -14.52 -2.59
C PRO A 468 14.26 -15.58 -3.53
N GLY A 469 15.55 -15.86 -3.38
CA GLY A 469 16.24 -16.94 -4.07
C GLY A 469 17.55 -17.29 -3.34
N PRO A 470 18.10 -18.49 -3.57
CA PRO A 470 19.17 -19.07 -2.73
C PRO A 470 20.51 -18.34 -2.80
N GLU A 471 20.73 -17.55 -3.86
CA GLU A 471 21.93 -16.75 -4.13
C GLU A 471 21.66 -15.23 -4.15
N GLY A 472 20.39 -14.82 -4.08
CA GLY A 472 19.95 -13.43 -4.24
C GLY A 472 18.49 -13.34 -4.72
N PRO A 473 17.93 -12.13 -4.89
CA PRO A 473 16.58 -11.96 -5.42
C PRO A 473 16.44 -12.54 -6.83
N VAL A 474 15.40 -13.35 -7.07
CA VAL A 474 15.00 -13.74 -8.43
C VAL A 474 14.18 -12.59 -9.01
N VAL A 475 14.52 -12.10 -10.20
CA VAL A 475 13.93 -10.89 -10.79
C VAL A 475 13.44 -11.16 -12.22
N LEU A 476 12.19 -10.77 -12.49
CA LEU A 476 11.67 -10.55 -13.83
C LEU A 476 11.47 -9.03 -14.00
N ARG A 477 12.11 -8.41 -15.01
CA ARG A 477 11.79 -7.01 -15.36
C ARG A 477 10.42 -6.95 -15.99
N ILE A 478 9.67 -5.87 -15.79
CA ILE A 478 8.32 -5.69 -16.31
C ILE A 478 8.25 -4.34 -17.02
N MET A 479 7.84 -4.31 -18.28
CA MET A 479 7.49 -3.07 -18.96
C MET A 479 6.01 -2.77 -18.72
N ILE A 480 5.69 -1.67 -18.04
CA ILE A 480 4.32 -1.28 -17.68
C ILE A 480 3.81 -0.30 -18.74
N ALA A 481 3.00 -0.75 -19.70
CA ALA A 481 2.45 0.13 -20.73
C ALA A 481 1.46 1.15 -20.13
N SER A 482 1.52 2.41 -20.58
CA SER A 482 0.68 3.50 -20.09
C SER A 482 -0.82 3.18 -20.21
N ALA A 483 -1.66 3.78 -19.35
CA ALA A 483 -3.08 3.41 -19.24
C ALA A 483 -3.97 4.12 -20.30
N GLN A 484 -3.51 4.10 -21.55
CA GLN A 484 -4.01 4.88 -22.68
C GLN A 484 -4.29 3.98 -23.89
N ASN A 485 -5.05 4.48 -24.88
CA ASN A 485 -5.44 3.68 -26.05
C ASN A 485 -5.65 4.47 -27.35
N GLU A 486 -5.17 5.70 -27.48
CA GLU A 486 -5.17 6.40 -28.77
C GLU A 486 -4.20 5.77 -29.79
N SER A 487 -4.43 6.00 -31.08
CA SER A 487 -3.73 5.36 -32.21
C SER A 487 -2.20 5.50 -32.21
N ARG A 488 -1.65 6.46 -31.46
CA ARG A 488 -0.21 6.62 -31.21
C ARG A 488 0.29 5.63 -30.16
N ARG A 489 -0.36 5.60 -28.99
CA ARG A 489 -0.02 4.68 -27.88
C ARG A 489 -0.20 3.22 -28.26
N ILE A 490 -1.18 2.88 -29.10
CA ILE A 490 -1.34 1.52 -29.65
C ILE A 490 -0.06 1.06 -30.38
N VAL A 491 0.59 1.93 -31.17
CA VAL A 491 1.85 1.60 -31.88
C VAL A 491 3.00 1.43 -30.88
N SER A 492 3.14 2.36 -29.92
CA SER A 492 4.22 2.31 -28.93
C SER A 492 4.10 1.12 -27.95
N HIS A 493 2.88 0.80 -27.50
CA HIS A 493 2.58 -0.40 -26.71
C HIS A 493 2.88 -1.68 -27.49
N ARG A 494 2.53 -1.70 -28.79
CA ARG A 494 2.84 -2.85 -29.66
C ARG A 494 4.34 -3.04 -29.83
N TRP A 495 5.12 -1.96 -30.01
CA TRP A 495 6.59 -2.03 -29.99
C TRP A 495 7.09 -2.64 -28.68
N LEU A 496 6.57 -2.20 -27.54
CA LEU A 496 6.94 -2.69 -26.21
C LEU A 496 6.75 -4.21 -26.07
N PHE A 497 5.57 -4.71 -26.46
CA PHE A 497 5.23 -6.14 -26.39
C PHE A 497 5.90 -6.99 -27.48
N ARG A 498 6.37 -6.38 -28.57
CA ARG A 498 7.10 -7.06 -29.66
C ARG A 498 8.59 -7.12 -29.40
N GLU A 499 9.24 -6.02 -29.03
CA GLU A 499 10.72 -5.92 -28.97
C GLU A 499 11.30 -6.05 -27.56
N MET A 500 10.64 -5.51 -26.53
CA MET A 500 11.19 -5.52 -25.17
C MET A 500 10.85 -6.81 -24.40
N ARG A 501 9.69 -7.43 -24.66
CA ARG A 501 9.29 -8.66 -23.96
C ARG A 501 10.10 -9.87 -24.44
N SER A 502 10.66 -10.62 -23.50
CA SER A 502 11.63 -11.69 -23.73
C SER A 502 11.56 -12.77 -22.63
N ASP A 503 12.50 -13.72 -22.63
CA ASP A 503 12.67 -14.68 -21.53
C ASP A 503 13.10 -14.03 -20.20
N THR A 504 13.49 -12.75 -20.19
CA THR A 504 14.05 -12.00 -19.05
C THR A 504 13.27 -10.71 -18.73
N VAL A 505 12.30 -10.37 -19.58
CA VAL A 505 11.48 -9.16 -19.48
C VAL A 505 10.02 -9.53 -19.79
N GLY A 506 9.12 -9.34 -18.84
CA GLY A 506 7.67 -9.38 -19.05
C GLY A 506 7.11 -8.01 -19.42
N ALA A 507 5.83 -7.95 -19.77
CA ALA A 507 5.13 -6.68 -20.02
C ALA A 507 3.66 -6.77 -19.61
N VAL A 508 3.07 -5.66 -19.19
CA VAL A 508 1.65 -5.54 -18.79
C VAL A 508 0.98 -4.37 -19.51
N GLN A 509 -0.28 -4.54 -19.89
CA GLN A 509 -1.07 -3.53 -20.62
C GLN A 509 -2.40 -3.23 -19.93
N HIS A 510 -2.79 -1.95 -19.91
CA HIS A 510 -4.07 -1.50 -19.38
C HIS A 510 -4.93 -0.89 -20.49
N ARG A 511 -5.79 -1.71 -21.10
CA ARG A 511 -6.67 -1.33 -22.23
C ARG A 511 -7.86 -0.48 -21.77
N THR A 512 -7.57 0.74 -21.31
CA THR A 512 -8.52 1.75 -20.81
C THR A 512 -8.33 3.08 -21.54
N TYR A 513 -9.28 4.01 -21.34
CA TYR A 513 -9.34 5.32 -22.00
C TYR A 513 -8.79 6.41 -21.05
N GLY A 514 -7.53 6.26 -20.62
CA GLY A 514 -6.81 7.30 -19.88
C GLY A 514 -6.54 8.54 -20.73
N THR A 515 -6.03 9.59 -20.10
CA THR A 515 -5.70 10.87 -20.77
C THR A 515 -4.21 11.18 -20.65
N THR A 516 -3.77 12.43 -20.89
CA THR A 516 -2.39 12.87 -20.57
C THR A 516 -1.99 12.52 -19.13
N THR A 517 -2.94 12.52 -18.19
CA THR A 517 -2.68 12.09 -16.80
C THR A 517 -2.29 10.62 -16.63
N ASP A 518 -2.54 9.78 -17.64
CA ASP A 518 -2.25 8.34 -17.65
C ASP A 518 -0.98 7.99 -18.43
N SER A 519 -0.34 9.00 -19.01
CA SER A 519 1.06 8.96 -19.43
C SER A 519 1.98 8.64 -18.25
N THR A 520 3.14 8.07 -18.56
CA THR A 520 4.12 7.65 -17.54
C THR A 520 5.16 8.72 -17.16
N GLY A 521 5.23 9.89 -17.82
CA GLY A 521 5.84 11.10 -17.20
C GLY A 521 5.10 11.62 -15.97
N ASN A 522 3.80 11.27 -15.87
CA ASN A 522 3.03 11.47 -14.65
C ASN A 522 3.23 10.37 -13.58
N LEU A 523 4.00 9.31 -13.84
CA LEU A 523 4.23 8.19 -12.92
C LEU A 523 5.68 8.18 -12.41
N GLU A 524 5.89 8.81 -11.27
CA GLU A 524 7.19 8.88 -10.61
C GLU A 524 7.25 7.97 -9.37
N THR A 525 8.45 7.78 -8.78
CA THR A 525 8.61 6.96 -7.56
C THR A 525 9.42 7.65 -6.46
N VAL A 526 8.74 7.95 -5.34
CA VAL A 526 9.36 8.36 -4.07
C VAL A 526 10.29 7.24 -3.58
N PRO A 527 11.59 7.48 -3.38
CA PRO A 527 12.52 6.43 -2.94
C PRO A 527 12.25 5.92 -1.51
N PRO A 528 12.84 4.79 -1.08
CA PRO A 528 12.57 4.14 0.20
C PRO A 528 12.74 5.04 1.44
N TYR A 529 11.87 4.86 2.43
CA TYR A 529 11.88 5.65 3.68
C TYR A 529 11.11 4.95 4.82
N THR A 530 11.01 5.61 5.97
CA THR A 530 10.17 5.21 7.11
C THR A 530 9.46 6.43 7.68
N LEU A 531 8.16 6.30 7.99
CA LEU A 531 7.33 7.36 8.57
C LEU A 531 6.51 6.80 9.74
N ASN A 532 6.59 7.44 10.90
CA ASN A 532 5.82 7.09 12.11
C ASN A 532 5.88 5.59 12.50
N GLY A 533 7.03 4.95 12.28
CA GLY A 533 7.26 3.53 12.56
C GLY A 533 6.83 2.56 11.45
N LYS A 534 6.19 3.04 10.36
CA LYS A 534 5.91 2.24 9.16
C LYS A 534 7.05 2.40 8.14
N SER A 535 7.62 1.28 7.72
CA SER A 535 8.61 1.23 6.64
C SER A 535 7.96 1.19 5.25
N TYR A 536 8.65 1.75 4.27
CA TYR A 536 8.32 1.71 2.84
C TYR A 536 9.58 1.28 2.07
N PRO A 537 9.94 -0.03 2.09
CA PRO A 537 11.26 -0.51 1.64
C PRO A 537 11.47 -0.43 0.12
N ALA A 538 10.39 -0.42 -0.68
CA ALA A 538 10.43 -0.16 -2.13
C ALA A 538 10.04 1.29 -2.48
N GLY A 539 9.95 2.18 -1.48
CA GLY A 539 9.41 3.53 -1.68
C GLY A 539 7.90 3.51 -1.94
N ARG A 540 7.41 4.50 -2.71
CA ARG A 540 6.02 4.54 -3.22
C ARG A 540 5.97 5.22 -4.58
N ALA A 541 5.09 4.74 -5.46
CA ALA A 541 4.72 5.50 -6.65
C ALA A 541 4.07 6.84 -6.24
N ILE A 542 4.12 7.82 -7.13
CA ILE A 542 3.49 9.14 -6.99
C ILE A 542 2.90 9.52 -8.36
N MET A 543 1.67 10.05 -8.35
CA MET A 543 0.95 10.36 -9.58
C MET A 543 0.08 11.62 -9.44
N GLY A 544 0.17 12.49 -10.44
CA GLY A 544 -0.63 13.71 -10.57
C GLY A 544 -2.11 13.44 -10.87
N SER A 545 -2.97 14.22 -10.23
CA SER A 545 -4.42 14.28 -10.50
C SER A 545 -4.74 15.62 -11.16
N HIS A 546 -5.65 15.62 -12.14
CA HIS A 546 -5.99 16.80 -12.95
C HIS A 546 -7.49 17.09 -12.79
N PHE A 547 -7.85 18.32 -12.39
CA PHE A 547 -9.20 18.72 -11.96
C PHE A 547 -9.83 17.75 -10.93
N GLY A 548 -9.01 17.22 -10.02
CA GLY A 548 -9.42 16.23 -9.01
C GLY A 548 -9.66 14.80 -9.54
N LYS A 549 -9.64 14.58 -10.87
CA LYS A 549 -9.69 13.24 -11.46
C LYS A 549 -8.33 12.55 -11.29
N LYS A 550 -8.35 11.33 -10.78
CA LYS A 550 -7.14 10.48 -10.66
C LYS A 550 -6.93 9.68 -11.95
N PRO A 551 -5.67 9.39 -12.33
CA PRO A 551 -5.36 8.52 -13.46
C PRO A 551 -6.01 7.13 -13.30
N GLU A 552 -6.38 6.51 -14.41
CA GLU A 552 -6.79 5.11 -14.49
C GLU A 552 -5.68 4.16 -14.00
N MET A 553 -4.41 4.47 -14.32
CA MET A 553 -3.21 3.72 -13.88
C MET A 553 -3.15 3.50 -12.35
N VAL A 554 -3.65 4.45 -11.56
CA VAL A 554 -3.71 4.36 -10.08
C VAL A 554 -4.47 3.10 -9.61
N LYS A 555 -5.38 2.55 -10.40
CA LYS A 555 -6.09 1.30 -10.09
C LYS A 555 -5.15 0.09 -10.08
N PHE A 556 -4.22 0.01 -11.04
CA PHE A 556 -3.21 -1.04 -11.12
C PHE A 556 -2.16 -0.89 -10.02
N LEU A 557 -1.61 0.31 -9.84
CA LEU A 557 -0.59 0.61 -8.83
C LEU A 557 -1.08 0.32 -7.40
N LYS A 558 -2.36 0.58 -7.11
CA LYS A 558 -2.97 0.22 -5.81
C LYS A 558 -3.08 -1.28 -5.59
N ALA A 559 -3.33 -2.09 -6.62
CA ALA A 559 -3.38 -3.55 -6.50
C ALA A 559 -2.00 -4.16 -6.18
N GLN A 560 -0.90 -3.43 -6.41
CA GLN A 560 0.44 -3.87 -6.02
C GLN A 560 0.69 -3.70 -4.51
N GLU A 561 -0.06 -2.81 -3.85
CA GLU A 561 -0.05 -2.46 -2.41
C GLU A 561 1.26 -1.88 -1.85
N VAL A 562 2.41 -2.48 -2.17
CA VAL A 562 3.72 -2.14 -1.58
C VAL A 562 4.14 -0.70 -1.90
N GLN A 563 3.96 -0.28 -3.15
CA GLN A 563 4.21 1.09 -3.63
C GLN A 563 2.91 1.92 -3.77
N ALA A 564 1.83 1.59 -3.04
CA ALA A 564 0.50 2.19 -3.22
C ALA A 564 0.54 3.74 -3.29
N PRO A 565 0.09 4.36 -4.40
CA PRO A 565 0.59 5.66 -4.82
C PRO A 565 0.20 6.85 -3.94
N VAL A 566 1.14 7.78 -3.78
CA VAL A 566 0.88 9.16 -3.36
C VAL A 566 0.13 9.88 -4.49
N GLY A 567 -0.91 10.65 -4.14
CA GLY A 567 -1.62 11.50 -5.11
C GLY A 567 -1.27 12.96 -4.87
N ILE A 568 -0.79 13.65 -5.90
CA ILE A 568 -0.55 15.09 -5.92
C ILE A 568 -1.47 15.79 -6.93
N ASP A 569 -1.44 17.13 -6.99
CA ASP A 569 -2.25 17.93 -7.91
C ASP A 569 -1.39 18.53 -9.03
N THR A 570 -1.66 18.15 -10.27
CA THR A 570 -0.97 18.62 -11.48
C THR A 570 -1.88 19.45 -12.38
N THR A 571 -3.07 19.86 -11.89
CA THR A 571 -4.08 20.66 -12.62
C THR A 571 -3.56 22.00 -13.16
N TRP A 572 -2.51 22.53 -12.54
CA TRP A 572 -1.90 23.81 -12.90
C TRP A 572 -0.94 23.73 -14.08
N LEU A 573 -0.57 22.53 -14.53
CA LEU A 573 0.30 22.28 -15.69
C LEU A 573 -0.52 21.93 -16.93
N MET A 574 -0.05 22.35 -18.11
CA MET A 574 -0.76 22.12 -19.38
C MET A 574 -0.70 20.65 -19.81
N VAL A 575 0.45 19.99 -19.62
CA VAL A 575 0.63 18.56 -19.88
C VAL A 575 0.13 17.73 -18.69
N GLY A 576 0.41 18.18 -17.46
CA GLY A 576 -0.24 17.71 -16.24
C GLY A 576 0.48 16.54 -15.56
N HIS A 577 1.81 16.47 -15.70
CA HIS A 577 2.68 15.39 -15.25
C HIS A 577 3.42 15.74 -13.95
N THR A 578 4.20 14.79 -13.45
CA THR A 578 4.92 14.90 -12.16
C THR A 578 6.38 15.29 -12.36
N ASP A 579 7.02 14.77 -13.41
CA ASP A 579 8.39 15.09 -13.82
C ASP A 579 8.57 16.55 -14.33
N GLU A 580 7.48 17.21 -14.75
CA GLU A 580 7.45 18.63 -15.17
C GLU A 580 7.99 19.61 -14.11
N PHE A 581 7.94 19.28 -12.80
CA PHE A 581 8.26 20.23 -11.72
C PHE A 581 8.99 19.66 -10.50
N MET A 582 9.17 18.34 -10.40
CA MET A 582 9.82 17.69 -9.26
C MET A 582 10.53 16.39 -9.62
N GLN A 583 11.60 16.07 -8.88
CA GLN A 583 12.34 14.82 -9.04
C GLN A 583 12.99 14.40 -7.72
N PHE A 584 13.38 13.13 -7.58
CA PHE A 584 14.18 12.66 -6.44
C PHE A 584 15.63 12.37 -6.87
N LEU A 585 16.61 12.72 -6.03
CA LEU A 585 18.03 12.39 -6.23
C LEU A 585 18.58 11.60 -5.03
N PRO A 586 19.50 10.63 -5.25
CA PRO A 586 20.30 10.06 -4.16
C PRO A 586 21.15 11.14 -3.50
N ALA A 587 21.35 11.05 -2.18
CA ALA A 587 22.10 12.05 -1.43
C ALA A 587 22.79 11.46 -0.20
N ASN A 588 23.96 12.00 0.14
CA ASN A 588 24.72 11.61 1.34
C ASN A 588 24.14 12.24 2.62
N ASN A 589 22.91 11.87 2.95
CA ASN A 589 22.18 12.30 4.16
C ASN A 589 21.55 11.08 4.87
N LYS A 590 20.88 11.29 6.02
CA LYS A 590 20.26 10.20 6.80
C LYS A 590 19.10 9.49 6.12
N ARG A 591 18.50 10.08 5.08
CA ARG A 591 17.41 9.52 4.26
C ARG A 591 17.94 8.75 3.05
N GLY A 592 19.17 9.03 2.62
CA GLY A 592 19.78 8.51 1.39
C GLY A 592 19.35 9.25 0.13
N TRP A 593 18.47 10.26 0.23
CA TRP A 593 17.93 11.01 -0.89
C TRP A 593 17.40 12.40 -0.50
N VAL A 594 17.17 13.24 -1.52
CA VAL A 594 16.55 14.56 -1.44
C VAL A 594 15.45 14.70 -2.51
N MET A 595 14.50 15.60 -2.26
CA MET A 595 13.54 16.05 -3.27
C MET A 595 14.11 17.29 -3.97
N MET A 596 14.27 17.24 -5.28
CA MET A 596 14.42 18.42 -6.14
C MET A 596 13.02 18.93 -6.48
N VAL A 597 12.84 20.24 -6.52
CA VAL A 597 11.55 20.85 -6.90
C VAL A 597 11.74 22.27 -7.40
N ASP A 598 10.92 22.68 -8.36
CA ASP A 598 11.02 23.98 -8.99
C ASP A 598 10.73 25.17 -8.07
N ASP A 599 11.32 26.31 -8.42
CA ASP A 599 11.16 27.61 -7.77
C ASP A 599 10.94 28.74 -8.80
N PRO A 600 9.67 29.01 -9.15
CA PRO A 600 9.26 30.10 -10.02
C PRO A 600 9.68 31.49 -9.53
N LEU A 601 9.82 31.68 -8.21
CA LEU A 601 10.16 32.97 -7.62
C LEU A 601 11.67 33.22 -7.67
N ALA A 602 12.50 32.18 -7.48
CA ALA A 602 13.93 32.28 -7.70
C ALA A 602 14.28 32.55 -9.17
N GLY A 603 13.58 31.91 -10.12
CA GLY A 603 13.74 32.19 -11.55
C GLY A 603 13.35 33.63 -11.91
N LEU A 604 12.24 34.13 -11.36
CA LEU A 604 11.81 35.52 -11.53
C LEU A 604 12.82 36.52 -10.95
N GLU A 605 13.32 36.24 -9.74
CA GLU A 605 14.30 37.10 -9.08
C GLU A 605 15.60 37.22 -9.90
N ILE A 606 16.08 36.13 -10.51
CA ILE A 606 17.29 36.17 -11.37
C ILE A 606 17.11 37.15 -12.54
N LEU A 607 15.96 37.13 -13.22
CA LEU A 607 15.67 38.07 -14.32
C LEU A 607 15.53 39.51 -13.81
N GLN A 608 14.83 39.72 -12.69
CA GLN A 608 14.64 41.05 -12.10
C GLN A 608 15.96 41.66 -11.59
N GLN A 609 16.86 40.85 -11.00
CA GLN A 609 18.18 41.29 -10.60
C GLN A 609 19.05 41.68 -11.81
N ALA A 610 19.04 40.88 -12.88
CA ALA A 610 19.75 41.20 -14.13
C ALA A 610 19.23 42.49 -14.78
N GLN A 611 17.90 42.68 -14.86
CA GLN A 611 17.30 43.93 -15.33
C GLN A 611 17.78 45.13 -14.49
N LYS A 612 17.72 45.02 -13.17
CA LYS A 612 18.14 46.06 -12.22
C LYS A 612 19.63 46.41 -12.30
N GLN A 613 20.46 45.46 -12.72
CA GLN A 613 21.91 45.66 -12.98
C GLN A 613 22.18 46.34 -14.34
N GLY A 614 21.15 46.60 -15.15
CA GLY A 614 21.27 47.24 -16.47
C GLY A 614 21.19 46.26 -17.65
N HIS A 615 21.08 44.95 -17.40
CA HIS A 615 21.05 43.92 -18.45
C HIS A 615 19.65 43.68 -19.06
N GLY A 616 18.68 44.57 -18.83
CA GLY A 616 17.31 44.44 -19.35
C GLY A 616 17.22 44.22 -20.87
N LYS A 617 18.16 44.77 -21.63
CA LYS A 617 18.28 44.58 -23.10
C LYS A 617 19.12 43.38 -23.55
N VAL A 618 19.65 42.57 -22.63
CA VAL A 618 20.25 41.28 -22.96
C VAL A 618 19.15 40.33 -23.45
N ARG A 619 19.46 39.53 -24.47
CA ARG A 619 18.57 38.52 -25.03
C ARG A 619 18.27 37.46 -23.96
N ALA A 620 16.99 37.22 -23.68
CA ALA A 620 16.54 36.35 -22.60
C ALA A 620 16.88 34.87 -22.87
N ILE A 621 16.62 34.39 -24.08
CA ILE A 621 17.04 33.06 -24.54
C ILE A 621 18.36 33.19 -25.32
N SER A 622 19.46 32.74 -24.74
CA SER A 622 20.80 32.87 -25.34
C SER A 622 21.08 31.92 -26.50
N ARG A 623 20.27 30.85 -26.66
CA ARG A 623 20.47 29.78 -27.65
C ARG A 623 20.85 30.32 -29.04
N PRO A 624 21.99 29.90 -29.63
CA PRO A 624 22.35 30.27 -31.00
C PRO A 624 21.51 29.48 -32.02
N LYS A 625 21.54 29.91 -33.29
CA LYS A 625 21.01 29.12 -34.41
C LYS A 625 22.04 28.04 -34.77
N MET A 626 21.67 26.77 -34.59
CA MET A 626 22.50 25.61 -34.93
C MET A 626 22.25 25.15 -36.39
N PRO A 627 23.22 24.47 -37.04
CA PRO A 627 23.03 23.91 -38.39
C PRO A 627 21.95 22.83 -38.48
N SER A 628 21.58 22.20 -37.36
CA SER A 628 20.49 21.22 -37.24
C SER A 628 19.10 21.87 -37.33
N ASP A 629 18.97 23.14 -36.98
CA ASP A 629 17.68 23.81 -36.76
C ASP A 629 16.89 24.13 -38.04
N GLY A 630 17.36 23.74 -39.23
CA GLY A 630 16.64 23.92 -40.51
C GLY A 630 16.02 25.30 -40.70
N SER A 631 14.69 25.35 -40.87
CA SER A 631 13.87 26.55 -41.01
C SER A 631 13.52 27.27 -39.70
N TYR A 632 13.74 26.66 -38.52
CA TYR A 632 13.30 27.20 -37.24
C TYR A 632 14.03 28.49 -36.85
N CYS A 633 13.26 29.54 -36.59
CA CYS A 633 13.74 30.77 -36.00
C CYS A 633 14.00 30.59 -34.49
N VAL A 634 14.98 31.29 -33.94
CA VAL A 634 15.34 31.22 -32.51
C VAL A 634 14.87 32.50 -31.81
N PRO A 635 14.30 32.47 -30.59
CA PRO A 635 13.64 33.64 -30.00
C PRO A 635 14.59 34.82 -29.80
N THR A 636 14.13 36.05 -30.01
CA THR A 636 14.94 37.28 -29.96
C THR A 636 14.63 38.19 -28.76
N ASN A 637 13.62 37.84 -27.97
CA ASN A 637 13.13 38.58 -26.81
C ASN A 637 14.27 38.93 -25.84
N SER A 638 14.22 40.13 -25.27
CA SER A 638 15.11 40.58 -24.19
C SER A 638 14.55 40.25 -22.80
N ILE A 639 15.37 40.40 -21.74
CA ILE A 639 14.92 40.25 -20.34
C ILE A 639 13.74 41.20 -20.06
N ASP A 640 13.78 42.43 -20.57
CA ASP A 640 12.66 43.37 -20.49
C ASP A 640 11.39 42.84 -21.15
N ASP A 641 11.49 42.21 -22.32
CA ASP A 641 10.29 41.71 -23.04
C ASP A 641 9.62 40.55 -22.28
N PHE A 642 10.41 39.70 -21.62
CA PHE A 642 9.89 38.62 -20.75
C PHE A 642 9.32 39.17 -19.44
N LEU A 643 9.97 40.12 -18.79
CA LEU A 643 9.46 40.74 -17.55
C LEU A 643 8.20 41.59 -17.77
N ASN A 644 7.98 42.08 -18.99
CA ASN A 644 6.76 42.81 -19.40
C ASN A 644 5.64 41.90 -19.93
N LEU A 645 5.78 40.57 -19.90
CA LEU A 645 4.68 39.66 -20.26
C LEU A 645 3.47 39.84 -19.31
N ALA A 646 2.27 39.74 -19.87
CA ALA A 646 1.03 39.95 -19.13
C ALA A 646 0.93 39.01 -17.91
N ASN A 647 0.66 39.58 -16.73
CA ASN A 647 0.55 38.87 -15.45
C ASN A 647 1.78 38.05 -15.02
N PHE A 648 2.96 38.21 -15.65
CA PHE A 648 4.10 37.29 -15.52
C PHE A 648 4.53 37.01 -14.07
N THR A 649 4.57 38.04 -13.22
CA THR A 649 4.90 37.92 -11.79
C THR A 649 3.82 37.16 -11.00
N GLU A 650 2.54 37.31 -11.36
CA GLU A 650 1.45 36.56 -10.72
C GLU A 650 1.43 35.10 -11.18
N VAL A 651 1.76 34.82 -12.45
CA VAL A 651 1.94 33.43 -12.95
C VAL A 651 2.99 32.71 -12.12
N GLN A 652 4.14 33.33 -11.82
CA GLN A 652 5.17 32.68 -10.99
C GLN A 652 4.69 32.42 -9.56
N LYS A 653 3.98 33.38 -8.94
CA LYS A 653 3.37 33.20 -7.61
C LYS A 653 2.31 32.09 -7.59
N TYR A 654 1.53 31.95 -8.66
CA TYR A 654 0.55 30.86 -8.82
C TYR A 654 1.23 29.50 -8.90
N CYS A 655 2.28 29.37 -9.72
CA CYS A 655 3.07 28.15 -9.84
C CYS A 655 3.71 27.78 -8.49
N ASP A 656 4.39 28.73 -7.84
CA ASP A 656 5.01 28.53 -6.52
C ASP A 656 4.00 28.08 -5.45
N LYS A 657 2.78 28.64 -5.45
CA LYS A 657 1.69 28.23 -4.56
C LYS A 657 1.28 26.76 -4.78
N ASN A 658 1.12 26.33 -6.04
CA ASN A 658 0.72 24.96 -6.34
C ASN A 658 1.85 23.96 -6.05
N ILE A 659 3.10 24.32 -6.39
CA ILE A 659 4.30 23.57 -6.01
C ILE A 659 4.39 23.40 -4.49
N LYS A 660 4.15 24.47 -3.71
CA LYS A 660 4.12 24.40 -2.24
C LYS A 660 3.03 23.48 -1.70
N ALA A 661 1.84 23.47 -2.29
CA ALA A 661 0.79 22.51 -1.91
C ALA A 661 1.22 21.05 -2.13
N ASN A 662 1.90 20.75 -3.24
CA ASN A 662 2.45 19.41 -3.51
C ASN A 662 3.63 19.05 -2.58
N ILE A 663 4.48 20.02 -2.23
CA ILE A 663 5.52 19.86 -1.20
C ILE A 663 4.89 19.51 0.15
N ASP A 664 3.83 20.20 0.58
CA ASP A 664 3.19 19.92 1.87
C ASP A 664 2.48 18.54 1.91
N ILE A 665 1.90 18.09 0.78
CA ILE A 665 1.45 16.70 0.61
C ILE A 665 2.63 15.74 0.82
N LEU A 666 3.76 15.95 0.13
CA LEU A 666 4.93 15.09 0.24
C LEU A 666 5.56 15.11 1.63
N LYS A 667 5.61 16.25 2.32
CA LYS A 667 6.04 16.34 3.73
C LYS A 667 5.16 15.47 4.64
N ASN A 668 3.84 15.56 4.51
CA ASN A 668 2.91 14.73 5.27
C ASN A 668 3.03 13.23 4.94
N GLU A 669 3.20 12.89 3.67
CA GLU A 669 3.24 11.51 3.17
C GLU A 669 4.61 10.81 3.36
N THR A 670 5.70 11.56 3.54
CA THR A 670 7.08 11.01 3.60
C THR A 670 7.88 11.41 4.84
N GLY A 671 7.39 12.37 5.62
CA GLY A 671 8.15 13.00 6.70
C GLY A 671 9.37 13.79 6.21
N LEU A 672 9.38 14.27 4.96
CA LEU A 672 10.40 15.18 4.44
C LEU A 672 10.49 16.46 5.28
N THR A 673 11.70 16.97 5.44
CA THR A 673 12.00 18.28 6.06
C THR A 673 12.47 19.28 5.02
N ASP A 674 12.38 20.58 5.31
CA ASP A 674 12.90 21.63 4.42
C ASP A 674 14.43 21.51 4.16
N SER A 675 15.19 20.87 5.06
CA SER A 675 16.61 20.51 4.84
C SER A 675 16.84 19.35 3.86
N GLU A 676 15.78 18.68 3.40
CA GLU A 676 15.83 17.56 2.46
C GLU A 676 15.15 17.90 1.12
N ILE A 677 14.76 19.17 0.94
CA ILE A 677 14.12 19.72 -0.26
C ILE A 677 15.05 20.78 -0.86
N ILE A 678 15.42 20.62 -2.13
CA ILE A 678 16.28 21.54 -2.87
C ILE A 678 15.46 22.22 -3.95
N ARG A 679 15.46 23.55 -3.89
CA ARG A 679 14.74 24.43 -4.81
C ARG A 679 15.61 24.75 -6.04
N VAL A 680 15.06 24.53 -7.22
CA VAL A 680 15.71 24.72 -8.54
C VAL A 680 15.04 25.90 -9.26
N PRO A 681 15.77 26.95 -9.70
CA PRO A 681 15.15 28.07 -10.38
C PRO A 681 14.51 27.66 -11.71
N ALA A 682 13.22 27.98 -11.86
CA ALA A 682 12.41 27.70 -13.05
C ALA A 682 11.51 28.91 -13.34
N LEU A 683 10.85 28.94 -14.50
CA LEU A 683 9.91 29.99 -14.90
C LEU A 683 8.83 29.40 -15.81
N PHE A 684 7.61 29.94 -15.73
CA PHE A 684 6.42 29.41 -16.40
C PHE A 684 5.64 30.49 -17.16
N TYR A 685 4.89 30.11 -18.19
CA TYR A 685 3.99 30.97 -18.98
C TYR A 685 2.62 30.28 -19.23
N THR A 686 1.61 31.04 -19.68
CA THR A 686 0.24 30.55 -19.93
C THR A 686 0.03 30.10 -21.40
N SER A 687 -1.05 30.47 -22.11
CA SER A 687 -1.35 29.91 -23.44
C SER A 687 -0.61 30.56 -24.62
N GLU A 688 -0.31 31.87 -24.55
CA GLU A 688 0.53 32.51 -25.57
C GLU A 688 2.00 32.13 -25.37
N ASN A 689 2.55 31.28 -26.25
CA ASN A 689 3.97 30.95 -26.26
C ASN A 689 4.83 32.21 -26.53
N PRO A 690 5.56 32.75 -25.52
CA PRO A 690 6.30 34.01 -25.66
C PRO A 690 7.60 33.84 -26.46
N THR A 691 8.00 32.60 -26.73
CA THR A 691 9.16 32.25 -27.56
C THR A 691 8.82 32.17 -29.05
N ALA A 692 7.53 32.20 -29.42
CA ALA A 692 7.11 32.12 -30.82
C ALA A 692 7.55 33.36 -31.63
N CYS A 693 8.33 33.13 -32.68
CA CYS A 693 8.80 34.19 -33.57
C CYS A 693 7.64 34.79 -34.37
N ARG A 694 7.66 36.11 -34.56
CA ARG A 694 6.52 36.87 -35.13
C ARG A 694 6.63 37.15 -36.65
N ASP A 695 7.68 36.67 -37.32
CA ASP A 695 7.95 36.96 -38.74
C ASP A 695 7.39 35.89 -39.70
N SER A 696 6.50 36.32 -40.59
CA SER A 696 5.60 35.50 -41.41
C SER A 696 6.21 34.76 -42.61
N LYS A 697 7.50 34.39 -42.54
CA LYS A 697 8.19 33.57 -43.57
C LYS A 697 9.03 32.42 -43.03
N ALA A 698 9.30 32.37 -41.73
CA ALA A 698 9.73 31.12 -41.08
C ALA A 698 8.49 30.24 -40.84
N GLN A 699 8.69 28.93 -40.70
CA GLN A 699 7.68 28.15 -39.97
C GLN A 699 7.71 28.64 -38.53
N ALA A 700 6.60 29.21 -38.06
CA ALA A 700 6.45 29.55 -36.66
C ALA A 700 6.64 28.27 -35.83
N VAL A 701 7.45 28.37 -34.77
CA VAL A 701 7.45 27.39 -33.70
C VAL A 701 5.99 27.21 -33.25
N PRO A 702 5.43 25.98 -33.22
CA PRO A 702 4.06 25.80 -32.77
C PRO A 702 3.88 26.42 -31.39
N ALA A 703 2.81 27.18 -31.20
CA ALA A 703 2.40 27.51 -29.83
C ALA A 703 2.01 26.21 -29.13
N ALA A 704 2.41 26.06 -27.87
CA ALA A 704 2.00 24.94 -27.03
C ALA A 704 0.47 24.84 -27.07
N GLY A 705 -0.07 23.73 -27.61
CA GLY A 705 -1.51 23.58 -27.78
C GLY A 705 -2.17 24.49 -28.82
N ALA A 706 -1.52 24.85 -29.93
CA ALA A 706 -2.14 25.62 -31.05
C ALA A 706 -3.40 24.97 -31.69
N ALA A 707 -3.72 23.73 -31.33
CA ALA A 707 -4.98 23.05 -31.69
C ALA A 707 -6.03 23.05 -30.54
N ASN A 708 -5.63 23.41 -29.32
CA ASN A 708 -6.19 22.86 -28.09
C ASN A 708 -6.61 23.88 -27.00
N GLU A 709 -6.57 25.20 -27.20
CA GLU A 709 -7.32 26.13 -26.32
C GLU A 709 -8.81 25.75 -26.25
N GLY A 710 -9.35 25.16 -27.33
CA GLY A 710 -10.64 24.48 -27.29
C GLY A 710 -10.61 23.11 -26.61
N ILE A 711 -9.57 22.29 -26.81
CA ILE A 711 -9.62 20.84 -26.57
C ILE A 711 -9.27 20.43 -25.13
N TYR A 712 -8.34 21.08 -24.42
CA TYR A 712 -8.08 20.72 -23.02
C TYR A 712 -9.32 20.96 -22.13
N ALA A 713 -10.09 22.03 -22.39
CA ALA A 713 -11.40 22.26 -21.79
C ALA A 713 -12.53 21.38 -22.40
N GLN A 714 -12.51 21.06 -23.70
CA GLN A 714 -13.50 20.16 -24.31
C GLN A 714 -13.29 18.68 -23.96
N GLY A 715 -12.14 18.28 -23.42
CA GLY A 715 -11.97 17.00 -22.73
C GLY A 715 -13.00 16.82 -21.61
N TYR A 716 -13.34 17.90 -20.89
CA TYR A 716 -14.40 17.98 -19.89
C TYR A 716 -15.81 18.27 -20.48
N ARG A 717 -15.93 18.27 -21.81
CA ARG A 717 -17.21 18.23 -22.55
C ARG A 717 -17.48 16.89 -23.24
N GLN A 718 -16.54 15.94 -23.22
CA GLN A 718 -16.84 14.54 -23.53
C GLN A 718 -17.93 14.07 -22.57
N ARG A 719 -19.14 13.84 -23.09
CA ARG A 719 -20.23 13.28 -22.29
C ARG A 719 -19.82 11.84 -21.93
N PRO A 720 -19.87 11.42 -20.66
CA PRO A 720 -19.80 9.99 -20.36
C PRO A 720 -20.91 9.28 -21.15
N TYR A 721 -20.62 8.07 -21.63
CA TYR A 721 -21.63 7.18 -22.22
C TYR A 721 -22.57 6.67 -21.12
N VAL A 722 -23.43 7.57 -20.65
CA VAL A 722 -24.50 7.28 -19.70
C VAL A 722 -25.44 6.24 -20.28
N ASN A 723 -25.84 5.28 -19.45
CA ASN A 723 -26.87 4.34 -19.86
C ASN A 723 -28.26 5.02 -19.88
N VAL A 724 -29.25 4.38 -20.49
CA VAL A 724 -30.57 5.00 -20.71
C VAL A 724 -31.32 5.36 -19.41
N LEU A 725 -30.96 4.76 -18.27
CA LEU A 725 -31.53 5.08 -16.95
C LEU A 725 -30.89 6.35 -16.36
N GLU A 726 -29.58 6.52 -16.54
CA GLU A 726 -28.88 7.75 -16.16
C GLU A 726 -29.28 8.93 -17.05
N ALA A 727 -29.53 8.70 -18.35
CA ALA A 727 -30.01 9.71 -19.28
C ALA A 727 -31.45 10.19 -18.99
N GLY A 728 -32.28 9.36 -18.32
CA GLY A 728 -33.65 9.69 -17.94
C GLY A 728 -33.79 10.36 -16.56
N GLY A 729 -32.74 10.34 -15.73
CA GLY A 729 -32.76 10.90 -14.38
C GLY A 729 -32.44 12.40 -14.36
N GLY A 730 -33.41 13.24 -13.97
CA GLY A 730 -33.23 14.69 -13.78
C GLY A 730 -32.35 15.10 -12.57
N GLY A 731 -31.33 14.32 -12.25
CA GLY A 731 -30.43 14.55 -11.12
C GLY A 731 -29.43 15.67 -11.38
N LYS A 732 -29.42 16.68 -10.50
CA LYS A 732 -28.33 17.68 -10.47
C LYS A 732 -27.06 17.03 -9.91
N GLY A 733 -26.13 16.66 -10.81
CA GLY A 733 -24.79 16.21 -10.43
C GLY A 733 -23.99 17.27 -9.65
N PRO A 734 -22.91 16.88 -8.96
CA PRO A 734 -22.15 17.75 -8.05
C PRO A 734 -21.33 18.86 -8.74
N ASP A 735 -21.22 18.84 -10.08
CA ASP A 735 -20.22 19.57 -10.86
C ASP A 735 -20.43 21.10 -10.95
N GLY A 736 -21.42 21.64 -10.24
CA GLY A 736 -21.75 23.07 -10.19
C GLY A 736 -20.72 23.95 -9.46
N LEU A 737 -19.75 23.34 -8.76
CA LEU A 737 -18.59 24.03 -8.17
C LEU A 737 -17.30 23.71 -8.92
N ALA A 738 -17.06 22.45 -9.28
CA ALA A 738 -15.86 22.04 -10.03
C ALA A 738 -15.69 22.81 -11.35
N ARG A 739 -16.79 23.05 -12.10
CA ARG A 739 -16.73 23.91 -13.31
C ARG A 739 -16.25 25.32 -13.01
N ARG A 740 -16.81 25.96 -11.97
CA ARG A 740 -16.42 27.32 -11.58
C ARG A 740 -15.01 27.43 -11.01
N GLN A 741 -14.39 26.33 -10.60
CA GLN A 741 -12.97 26.30 -10.26
C GLN A 741 -12.09 26.13 -11.51
N ALA A 742 -12.56 25.38 -12.52
CA ALA A 742 -11.85 25.22 -13.79
C ALA A 742 -11.82 26.50 -14.64
N ASP A 743 -12.84 27.36 -14.52
CA ASP A 743 -12.87 28.67 -15.20
C ASP A 743 -11.84 29.67 -14.60
N ASP A 744 -11.33 29.44 -13.37
CA ASP A 744 -10.38 30.30 -12.64
C ASP A 744 -8.94 29.73 -12.58
N THR A 745 -8.68 28.52 -13.11
CA THR A 745 -7.34 27.88 -13.09
C THR A 745 -6.50 28.23 -14.31
N TRP A 746 -5.28 28.72 -14.09
CA TRP A 746 -4.26 28.76 -15.15
C TRP A 746 -3.63 27.38 -15.36
N GLN A 747 -3.55 26.95 -16.61
CA GLN A 747 -2.65 25.89 -17.04
C GLN A 747 -1.38 26.56 -17.59
N VAL A 748 -0.21 26.10 -17.18
CA VAL A 748 1.09 26.67 -17.56
C VAL A 748 2.02 25.68 -18.25
N ALA A 749 3.01 26.19 -18.98
CA ALA A 749 4.16 25.45 -19.50
C ALA A 749 5.47 26.14 -19.10
N ALA A 750 6.61 25.42 -19.17
CA ALA A 750 7.93 25.96 -18.84
C ALA A 750 8.40 27.01 -19.86
N LEU A 751 8.88 28.17 -19.40
CA LEU A 751 9.36 29.29 -20.24
C LEU A 751 10.76 29.06 -20.82
N TYR A 752 11.56 28.29 -20.11
CA TYR A 752 12.90 27.84 -20.49
C TYR A 752 12.93 26.31 -20.33
N PRO A 753 13.79 25.58 -21.05
CA PRO A 753 13.90 24.14 -20.93
C PRO A 753 14.04 23.67 -19.49
N GLY A 754 13.04 22.91 -19.03
CA GLY A 754 12.77 22.59 -17.63
C GLY A 754 13.86 21.71 -17.00
N CYS A 755 14.87 22.33 -16.41
CA CYS A 755 16.08 21.67 -15.91
C CYS A 755 15.86 20.49 -14.94
N ILE A 756 14.70 20.38 -14.31
CA ILE A 756 14.32 19.27 -13.42
C ILE A 756 13.79 18.03 -14.17
N ASN A 757 13.32 18.22 -15.40
CA ASN A 757 12.85 17.19 -16.32
C ASN A 757 14.06 16.61 -17.10
N GLY A 758 15.03 16.09 -16.36
CA GLY A 758 16.27 15.50 -16.90
C GLY A 758 16.58 14.12 -16.30
N VAL A 759 17.67 13.50 -16.75
CA VAL A 759 17.97 12.09 -16.46
C VAL A 759 19.03 11.92 -15.38
N VAL A 760 18.64 11.24 -14.29
CA VAL A 760 19.57 10.78 -13.23
C VAL A 760 20.37 9.57 -13.72
N LEU A 761 21.57 9.82 -14.25
CA LEU A 761 22.45 8.81 -14.86
C LEU A 761 23.31 8.07 -13.83
N SER A 762 23.68 8.71 -12.71
CA SER A 762 24.38 8.06 -11.60
C SER A 762 24.19 8.82 -10.29
N ASN A 763 24.83 8.37 -9.20
CA ASN A 763 24.78 9.02 -7.89
C ASN A 763 25.41 10.43 -7.85
N THR A 764 26.02 10.90 -8.94
CA THR A 764 26.63 12.25 -9.03
C THR A 764 26.48 12.91 -10.41
N GLN A 765 25.98 12.21 -11.43
CA GLN A 765 25.94 12.72 -12.81
C GLN A 765 24.49 12.80 -13.29
N TYR A 766 24.10 13.97 -13.80
CA TYR A 766 22.74 14.28 -14.25
C TYR A 766 22.76 14.93 -15.63
N ALA A 767 21.92 14.47 -16.56
CA ALA A 767 21.76 15.06 -17.88
C ALA A 767 20.50 15.93 -17.91
N ALA A 768 20.68 17.24 -18.10
CA ALA A 768 19.60 18.22 -18.06
C ALA A 768 19.32 18.79 -19.47
N PRO A 769 18.08 19.23 -19.74
CA PRO A 769 17.85 20.18 -20.82
C PRO A 769 18.64 21.48 -20.54
N ASN A 770 19.21 22.08 -21.58
CA ASN A 770 19.94 23.33 -21.45
C ASN A 770 18.96 24.50 -21.29
N PRO A 771 18.94 25.23 -20.16
CA PRO A 771 17.97 26.31 -19.95
C PRO A 771 18.18 27.47 -20.93
N TRP A 772 19.35 27.60 -21.55
CA TRP A 772 19.67 28.67 -22.52
C TRP A 772 19.30 30.06 -21.99
N GLY A 773 19.55 30.33 -20.72
CA GLY A 773 19.19 31.58 -20.05
C GLY A 773 20.03 32.78 -20.49
N PRO A 774 19.76 33.97 -19.93
CA PRO A 774 20.45 35.20 -20.33
C PRO A 774 21.94 35.14 -20.01
N VAL A 775 22.79 35.56 -20.95
CA VAL A 775 24.24 35.59 -20.75
C VAL A 775 24.66 36.96 -20.21
N VAL A 776 25.06 37.00 -18.94
CA VAL A 776 25.62 38.17 -18.24
C VAL A 776 27.05 37.85 -17.83
N ASP A 777 27.98 38.79 -18.05
CA ASP A 777 29.42 38.63 -17.78
C ASP A 777 30.03 37.31 -18.28
N GLY A 778 29.56 36.86 -19.46
CA GLY A 778 30.01 35.62 -20.11
C GLY A 778 29.41 34.33 -19.55
N LYS A 779 28.40 34.39 -18.67
CA LYS A 779 27.76 33.23 -18.04
C LYS A 779 26.24 33.26 -18.25
N ASP A 780 25.66 32.10 -18.58
CA ASP A 780 24.22 31.87 -18.43
C ASP A 780 23.86 31.91 -16.94
N ILE A 781 23.03 32.87 -16.55
CA ILE A 781 22.66 33.11 -15.15
C ILE A 781 21.66 32.08 -14.60
N LEU A 782 20.83 31.46 -15.46
CA LEU A 782 19.92 30.39 -15.06
C LEU A 782 20.69 29.08 -14.89
N ALA A 783 21.51 28.70 -15.87
CA ALA A 783 22.37 27.51 -15.77
C ALA A 783 23.34 27.62 -14.57
N SER A 784 23.85 28.82 -14.26
CA SER A 784 24.68 29.06 -13.07
C SER A 784 23.93 28.78 -11.76
N ALA A 785 22.65 29.17 -11.68
CA ALA A 785 21.84 28.97 -10.48
C ALA A 785 21.30 27.53 -10.36
N VAL A 786 20.98 26.86 -11.47
CA VAL A 786 20.65 25.43 -11.52
C VAL A 786 21.84 24.57 -11.08
N ASN A 787 23.05 24.85 -11.59
CA ASN A 787 24.28 24.22 -11.11
C ASN A 787 24.45 24.38 -9.59
N ALA A 788 24.22 25.59 -9.06
CA ALA A 788 24.30 25.86 -7.62
C ALA A 788 23.18 25.16 -6.80
N ALA A 789 22.07 24.75 -7.42
CA ALA A 789 21.06 23.90 -6.79
C ALA A 789 21.51 22.43 -6.74
N TYR A 790 21.89 21.84 -7.88
CA TYR A 790 22.33 20.44 -7.96
C TYR A 790 23.63 20.16 -7.19
N ALA A 791 24.53 21.14 -7.08
CA ALA A 791 25.73 21.05 -6.24
C ALA A 791 25.41 20.78 -4.75
N LYS A 792 24.25 21.22 -4.24
CA LYS A 792 23.80 20.93 -2.85
C LYS A 792 23.49 19.44 -2.63
N ALA A 793 23.17 18.70 -3.71
CA ALA A 793 23.00 17.25 -3.71
C ALA A 793 24.30 16.50 -4.08
N ASN A 794 25.43 17.20 -4.28
CA ASN A 794 26.68 16.66 -4.83
C ASN A 794 26.52 16.11 -6.26
N PHE A 795 25.73 16.79 -7.10
CA PHE A 795 25.57 16.47 -8.52
C PHE A 795 26.32 17.43 -9.46
N THR A 796 26.88 16.86 -10.51
CA THR A 796 27.36 17.54 -11.72
C THR A 796 26.25 17.50 -12.77
N VAL A 797 25.86 18.68 -13.28
CA VAL A 797 24.87 18.82 -14.35
C VAL A 797 25.59 18.87 -15.70
N HIS A 798 25.12 18.04 -16.64
CA HIS A 798 25.53 18.06 -18.03
C HIS A 798 24.36 18.52 -18.89
N TYR A 799 24.51 19.67 -19.53
CA TYR A 799 23.46 20.23 -20.38
C TYR A 799 23.54 19.68 -21.80
N MET A 800 22.40 19.26 -22.34
CA MET A 800 22.21 18.93 -23.75
C MET A 800 21.12 19.80 -24.38
N ASP A 801 21.13 19.94 -25.70
CA ASP A 801 20.20 20.83 -26.41
C ASP A 801 19.01 20.04 -26.97
N ASP A 802 17.83 20.31 -26.43
CA ASP A 802 16.55 19.70 -26.80
C ASP A 802 15.49 20.74 -27.17
N PHE A 803 15.88 22.02 -27.30
CA PHE A 803 14.97 23.15 -27.48
C PHE A 803 13.98 22.95 -28.64
N PHE A 804 14.44 22.47 -29.80
CA PHE A 804 13.60 22.19 -30.97
C PHE A 804 13.21 20.71 -31.14
N THR A 805 13.57 19.82 -30.21
CA THR A 805 13.14 18.40 -30.25
C THR A 805 12.01 18.10 -29.28
N HIS A 806 12.04 18.69 -28.08
CA HIS A 806 11.07 18.40 -27.02
C HIS A 806 10.49 19.68 -26.40
N HIS A 807 11.32 20.66 -26.01
CA HIS A 807 10.86 21.83 -25.23
C HIS A 807 9.69 22.59 -25.91
N VAL A 808 9.82 22.89 -27.20
CA VAL A 808 8.76 23.56 -27.98
C VAL A 808 7.51 22.69 -28.21
N GLU A 809 7.59 21.38 -27.98
CA GLU A 809 6.44 20.45 -27.94
C GLU A 809 5.95 20.18 -26.50
N SER A 810 6.44 20.94 -25.51
CA SER A 810 6.03 20.95 -24.09
C SER A 810 6.46 19.74 -23.24
N GLY A 811 7.70 19.27 -23.42
CA GLY A 811 8.39 18.35 -22.50
C GLY A 811 9.90 18.42 -22.74
N GLU A 812 10.72 17.70 -21.97
CA GLU A 812 12.19 17.89 -22.02
C GLU A 812 12.94 16.55 -22.12
N VAL A 813 14.25 16.55 -21.86
CA VAL A 813 15.14 15.36 -21.90
C VAL A 813 14.56 14.14 -21.17
N HIS A 814 13.91 14.30 -20.02
CA HIS A 814 13.28 13.20 -19.31
C HIS A 814 12.07 12.67 -20.08
N CYS A 815 11.08 13.51 -20.43
CA CYS A 815 9.92 13.09 -21.23
C CYS A 815 10.31 12.36 -22.54
N GLY A 816 11.40 12.82 -23.19
CA GLY A 816 11.94 12.23 -24.41
C GLY A 816 12.68 10.89 -24.24
N SER A 817 13.04 10.47 -23.02
CA SER A 817 13.87 9.28 -22.75
C SER A 817 13.23 8.37 -21.68
N ASN A 818 13.91 7.28 -21.27
CA ASN A 818 13.50 6.44 -20.14
C ASN A 818 14.70 5.65 -19.59
N VAL A 819 14.63 5.07 -18.37
CA VAL A 819 15.77 4.40 -17.71
C VAL A 819 15.37 3.11 -16.99
N ILE A 820 15.98 1.99 -17.39
CA ILE A 820 15.97 0.75 -16.62
C ILE A 820 17.06 0.82 -15.52
N ARG A 821 16.69 0.49 -14.27
CA ARG A 821 17.55 0.64 -13.09
C ARG A 821 17.81 -0.69 -12.35
N GLY A 822 18.75 -0.67 -11.42
CA GLY A 822 19.14 -1.85 -10.63
C GLY A 822 18.07 -2.36 -9.68
N THR A 823 17.96 -3.69 -9.56
CA THR A 823 16.85 -4.41 -8.89
C THR A 823 17.26 -5.15 -7.60
N THR A 824 18.42 -4.82 -7.01
CA THR A 824 19.03 -5.56 -5.89
C THR A 824 18.37 -5.36 -4.52
N ALA A 825 17.40 -4.46 -4.40
CA ALA A 825 16.71 -4.15 -3.15
C ALA A 825 15.61 -5.18 -2.82
N LYS A 826 15.57 -5.66 -1.57
CA LYS A 826 14.48 -6.50 -1.06
C LYS A 826 13.32 -5.62 -0.57
N TRP A 827 12.09 -5.92 -1.02
CA TRP A 827 10.89 -5.18 -0.65
C TRP A 827 10.08 -5.81 0.51
N TRP A 828 10.45 -7.02 0.92
CA TRP A 828 9.60 -7.98 1.65
C TRP A 828 10.02 -8.28 3.10
#